data_AF-A0A5J4SPL6-F1
#
_entry.id   AF-A0A5J4SPL6-F1
#
_cell.length_a   1.000
_cell.length_b   1.000
_cell.length_c   1.000
_cell.angle_alpha   90.00
_cell.angle_beta   90.00
_cell.angle_gamma   90.00
#
_symmetry.space_group_name_H-M   'P 1'
#
loop_
_entity.id
_entity.type
_entity.pdbx_description
1 polymer ?
#
loop_
_entity_poly.entity_id
_entity_poly.type
_entity_poly.pdbx_seq_one_letter_code
_entity_poly.pdbx_strand_id
1 'polypeptide(L)'
;EITFETYRDRVSVSGVCNDNISLIYADTDSRIWISLFGGGLSELSGYDETEQIPVFKSYGKNNGLRNDAIISVAEDSEQNIWFVTDRGVSRFDKQTERFRNYDENDGFPDVTTSGGNGLLLTPAGEFWLGCKEGILAFSPDKLVSPKRDYKTCIVDFKVSGRDKPTTDVAIKYAGKVELEYDGSTFTIEYAALDYSNRGSISYKYMLEGYDKEWHANGSNRTISFAGIPPGKYKFRVQSTDEINPELSPGSALEIHVLSPLQSDRWWVYSLYVLLTISILWVASKSIIRILKAKNEIYIKRRLSELKIKFFTNVFHEMRIPLMLVKSPVQKLKKGENLSLKGKKYIELIEKNTDQMLQLINRIFDFGKLQSSGMRLNIALINLNEIMESFYKEFRTLSEKYEVAYSFHLTDERIMLWADKEKLNIAIRNIISNAFKFASVRKNITVSTGISKRGKKCYIKLEVGETGIQGNEALQILAHVPKYDISWNPYHQGKGIGLILSEELIHLHCGSVIVEKHESQVIYTIELLLGKKHYAPTEVNFCKKSDGETEQPLAKDNDNRLPEQLQEDESLQKQAEKDKTIRKKSSRSEYISNFFDNTPLILLIENNRDLADLFKWQLGDRYEVLTATNITEGLKKINLCHPDMVVIGQTFSKINALEVLKCSRKNFRISHIPLVVLAVEGNDDSETKFLGMGVSACVTGPMDKEYLIARLEDLLKKRQQFRERIWNLKDIRQPNDYAHYLTGKDWRLLEKLVQVMEKNLSNSSFKIENVMPEMNLSHIAFLKKIKGLTGYTSSKLVREVRLNKSEALLKNTDTTIPEIANIVGFKNLEDYETAFFMKHNQTPAKYRDNVQ
;
A
#
# COMPACT_ATOMS: atom_id res chain seq x y z
N GLU A 1 88.13 46.64 43.28
CA GLU A 1 87.97 45.21 42.94
C GLU A 1 87.53 45.12 41.50
N ILE A 2 88.10 44.21 40.71
CA ILE A 2 87.57 43.92 39.37
C ILE A 2 86.59 42.76 39.55
N THR A 3 85.29 43.04 39.39
CA THR A 3 84.22 42.05 39.37
C THR A 3 84.05 41.53 37.96
N PHE A 4 84.20 40.23 37.77
CA PHE A 4 83.97 39.58 36.49
C PHE A 4 82.53 39.10 36.40
N GLU A 5 81.84 39.49 35.34
CA GLU A 5 80.50 39.00 35.00
C GLU A 5 80.59 38.04 33.81
N THR A 6 79.87 36.91 33.88
CA THR A 6 79.89 35.87 32.83
C THR A 6 78.50 35.68 32.26
N TYR A 7 78.35 35.88 30.95
CA TYR A 7 77.09 35.69 30.22
C TYR A 7 77.16 34.38 29.42
N ARG A 8 76.13 33.52 29.50
CA ARG A 8 76.02 32.23 28.78
C ARG A 8 74.66 32.10 28.08
N ASP A 9 74.61 31.45 26.91
CA ASP A 9 73.38 31.07 26.18
C ASP A 9 72.42 32.22 25.80
N ARG A 10 72.93 33.45 25.60
CA ARG A 10 72.12 34.62 25.19
C ARG A 10 72.54 35.23 23.84
N VAL A 11 73.04 34.38 22.94
CA VAL A 11 73.52 34.73 21.58
C VAL A 11 72.50 35.56 20.80
N SER A 12 71.20 35.28 20.96
CA SER A 12 70.13 35.98 20.23
C SER A 12 69.76 37.36 20.77
N VAL A 13 70.14 37.71 22.01
CA VAL A 13 69.68 38.95 22.69
C VAL A 13 70.74 40.04 22.64
N SER A 14 72.03 39.69 22.65
CA SER A 14 73.13 40.67 22.59
C SER A 14 73.54 41.04 21.16
N GLY A 15 73.08 40.31 20.13
CA GLY A 15 73.38 40.57 18.72
C GLY A 15 74.67 39.91 18.19
N VAL A 16 75.36 39.11 19.01
CA VAL A 16 76.60 38.39 18.67
C VAL A 16 76.23 37.05 18.01
N CYS A 17 76.74 36.74 16.82
CA CYS A 17 76.30 35.54 16.08
C CYS A 17 77.02 34.23 16.48
N ASN A 18 78.13 34.30 17.22
CA ASN A 18 78.94 33.14 17.65
C ASN A 18 79.78 33.48 18.89
N ASP A 19 80.08 32.51 19.75
CA ASP A 19 80.82 32.71 21.01
C ASP A 19 82.35 32.58 20.85
N ASN A 20 82.82 32.22 19.65
CA ASN A 20 84.25 32.08 19.36
C ASN A 20 84.84 33.40 18.82
N ILE A 21 85.36 34.23 19.72
CA ILE A 21 86.00 35.51 19.38
C ILE A 21 87.37 35.25 18.75
N SER A 22 87.55 35.68 17.50
CA SER A 22 88.82 35.52 16.76
C SER A 22 89.77 36.70 16.95
N LEU A 23 89.24 37.93 17.02
CA LEU A 23 90.05 39.15 17.17
C LEU A 23 89.22 40.27 17.80
N ILE A 24 89.86 41.07 18.65
CA ILE A 24 89.31 42.29 19.26
C ILE A 24 90.22 43.45 18.85
N TYR A 25 89.63 44.53 18.32
CA TYR A 25 90.32 45.73 17.88
C TYR A 25 89.64 46.96 18.47
N ALA A 26 90.41 47.90 19.01
CA ALA A 26 89.91 49.19 19.45
C ALA A 26 90.31 50.25 18.43
N ASP A 27 89.34 50.99 17.90
CA ASP A 27 89.61 52.08 16.96
C ASP A 27 90.03 53.38 17.68
N THR A 28 90.43 54.40 16.91
CA THR A 28 90.82 55.70 17.49
C THR A 28 89.69 56.43 18.22
N ASP A 29 88.43 56.09 17.95
CA ASP A 29 87.24 56.64 18.62
C ASP A 29 86.87 55.86 19.89
N SER A 30 87.75 54.96 20.34
CA SER A 30 87.55 54.07 21.49
C SER A 30 86.38 53.10 21.35
N ARG A 31 85.94 52.80 20.12
CA ARG A 31 84.95 51.75 19.85
C ARG A 31 85.64 50.40 19.76
N ILE A 32 84.98 49.39 20.32
CA ILE A 32 85.51 48.03 20.35
C ILE A 32 84.84 47.21 19.25
N TRP A 33 85.67 46.72 18.35
CA TRP A 33 85.32 45.87 17.23
C TRP A 33 85.72 44.43 17.55
N ILE A 34 84.76 43.52 17.48
CA ILE A 34 84.95 42.11 17.79
C ILE A 34 84.64 41.31 16.54
N SER A 35 85.59 40.51 16.08
CA SER A 35 85.33 39.52 15.04
C SER A 35 85.05 38.16 15.66
N LEU A 36 84.10 37.45 15.06
CA LEU A 36 83.65 36.15 15.51
C LEU A 36 83.97 35.13 14.42
N PHE A 37 84.45 33.95 14.79
CA PHE A 37 84.81 32.93 13.81
C PHE A 37 83.60 32.52 12.96
N GLY A 38 83.55 32.96 11.70
CA GLY A 38 82.43 32.76 10.79
C GLY A 38 81.15 33.53 11.14
N GLY A 39 81.20 34.44 12.12
CA GLY A 39 80.07 35.27 12.56
C GLY A 39 80.16 36.74 12.12
N GLY A 40 81.18 37.10 11.33
CA GLY A 40 81.38 38.45 10.84
C GLY A 40 81.99 39.39 11.88
N LEU A 41 81.65 40.66 11.75
CA LEU A 41 82.12 41.76 12.60
C LEU A 41 81.01 42.25 13.52
N SER A 42 81.30 42.44 14.80
CA SER A 42 80.39 43.02 15.79
C SER A 42 81.02 44.24 16.44
N GLU A 43 80.36 45.40 16.32
CA GLU A 43 80.71 46.64 17.02
C GLU A 43 80.03 46.63 18.39
N LEU A 44 80.78 46.84 19.47
CA LEU A 44 80.21 47.07 20.80
C LEU A 44 79.60 48.47 20.83
N SER A 45 78.29 48.53 20.59
CA SER A 45 77.54 49.79 20.50
C SER A 45 77.19 50.41 21.85
N GLY A 46 77.20 49.62 22.93
CA GLY A 46 76.97 50.11 24.29
C GLY A 46 76.71 48.99 25.31
N TYR A 47 76.33 49.37 26.52
CA TYR A 47 75.90 48.46 27.59
C TYR A 47 74.49 48.82 28.02
N ASP A 48 73.57 47.86 27.97
CA ASP A 48 72.21 48.04 28.48
C ASP A 48 72.23 47.88 30.00
N GLU A 49 72.12 48.99 30.74
CA GLU A 49 72.11 49.00 32.20
C GLU A 49 70.86 48.32 32.79
N THR A 50 69.77 48.23 32.03
CA THR A 50 68.49 47.65 32.47
C THR A 50 68.54 46.13 32.51
N GLU A 51 69.10 45.52 31.46
CA GLU A 51 69.22 44.07 31.30
C GLU A 51 70.61 43.53 31.68
N GLN A 52 71.54 44.44 32.03
CA GLN A 52 72.93 44.16 32.37
C GLN A 52 73.65 43.32 31.29
N ILE A 53 73.54 43.73 30.02
CA ILE A 53 74.17 43.03 28.89
C ILE A 53 74.83 44.01 27.90
N PRO A 54 75.97 43.64 27.29
CA PRO A 54 76.55 44.39 26.18
C PRO A 54 75.70 44.26 24.91
N VAL A 55 75.52 45.37 24.19
CA VAL A 55 74.74 45.44 22.94
C VAL A 55 75.70 45.54 21.75
N PHE A 56 75.58 44.59 20.83
CA PHE A 56 76.41 44.52 19.65
C PHE A 56 75.64 44.80 18.36
N LYS A 57 76.26 45.58 17.49
CA LYS A 57 75.79 45.79 16.12
C LYS A 57 76.63 44.92 15.18
N SER A 58 75.98 43.95 14.54
CA SER A 58 76.67 42.95 13.71
C SER A 58 76.58 43.26 12.22
N TYR A 59 77.71 43.08 11.53
CA TYR A 59 77.91 43.27 10.12
C TYR A 59 78.49 41.98 9.53
N GLY A 60 77.77 41.37 8.60
CA GLY A 60 78.23 40.19 7.87
C GLY A 60 78.04 40.34 6.38
N LYS A 61 78.04 39.21 5.66
CA LYS A 61 77.87 39.16 4.20
C LYS A 61 76.60 39.86 3.71
N ASN A 62 75.51 39.73 4.46
CA ASN A 62 74.25 40.40 4.16
C ASN A 62 74.31 41.93 4.27
N ASN A 63 75.30 42.46 4.99
CA ASN A 63 75.54 43.90 5.16
C ASN A 63 76.58 44.43 4.16
N GLY A 64 77.10 43.59 3.26
CA GLY A 64 78.05 43.96 2.22
C GLY A 64 79.50 43.52 2.47
N LEU A 65 79.79 42.83 3.59
CA LEU A 65 81.13 42.26 3.82
C LEU A 65 81.41 41.10 2.85
N ARG A 66 82.63 40.99 2.31
CA ARG A 66 82.96 39.95 1.32
C ARG A 66 82.87 38.53 1.89
N ASN A 67 83.37 38.35 3.10
CA ASN A 67 83.32 37.10 3.85
C ASN A 67 83.27 37.36 5.35
N ASP A 68 82.51 36.53 6.08
CA ASP A 68 82.32 36.60 7.53
C ASP A 68 83.54 36.11 8.33
N ALA A 69 84.54 35.53 7.65
CA ALA A 69 85.82 35.12 8.24
C ALA A 69 86.84 36.27 8.16
N ILE A 70 86.92 37.06 9.24
CA ILE A 70 87.87 38.17 9.38
C ILE A 70 89.16 37.66 10.03
N ILE A 71 90.30 37.94 9.38
CA ILE A 71 91.63 37.49 9.79
C ILE A 71 92.40 38.60 10.52
N SER A 72 92.32 39.83 10.01
CA SER A 72 93.00 40.99 10.60
C SER A 72 92.21 42.26 10.37
N VAL A 73 92.37 43.22 11.28
CA VAL A 73 91.76 44.55 11.23
C VAL A 73 92.82 45.61 11.42
N ALA A 74 92.74 46.69 10.66
CA ALA A 74 93.53 47.89 10.89
C ALA A 74 92.75 49.13 10.46
N GLU A 75 93.03 50.27 11.09
CA GLU A 75 92.44 51.56 10.74
C GLU A 75 93.44 52.36 9.88
N ASP A 76 92.97 53.04 8.85
CA ASP A 76 93.79 53.94 8.03
C ASP A 76 93.85 55.37 8.61
N SER A 77 94.65 56.25 8.00
CA SER A 77 94.76 57.66 8.42
C SER A 77 93.50 58.49 8.20
N GLU A 78 92.56 58.01 7.38
CA GLU A 78 91.26 58.65 7.13
C GLU A 78 90.16 58.11 8.06
N GLN A 79 90.52 57.29 9.05
CA GLN A 79 89.59 56.61 9.97
C GLN A 79 88.62 55.66 9.25
N ASN A 80 88.99 55.07 8.11
CA ASN A 80 88.28 53.91 7.59
C ASN A 80 88.86 52.65 8.21
N ILE A 81 87.98 51.66 8.45
CA ILE A 81 88.40 50.38 9.01
C ILE A 81 88.58 49.39 7.87
N TRP A 82 89.74 48.76 7.83
CA TRP A 82 90.13 47.79 6.83
C TRP A 82 90.10 46.39 7.42
N PHE A 83 89.39 45.50 6.74
CA PHE A 83 89.21 44.10 7.11
C PHE A 83 89.88 43.21 6.09
N VAL A 84 90.77 42.36 6.58
CA VAL A 84 91.33 41.27 5.79
C VAL A 84 90.43 40.06 5.97
N THR A 85 89.92 39.57 4.85
CA THR A 85 89.20 38.29 4.78
C THR A 85 90.10 37.23 4.14
N ASP A 86 89.68 35.96 4.17
CA ASP A 86 90.36 34.85 3.49
C ASP A 86 90.50 35.02 1.96
N ARG A 87 89.73 35.94 1.36
CA ARG A 87 89.65 36.20 -0.09
C ARG A 87 89.63 37.69 -0.42
N GLY A 88 90.59 38.42 0.14
CA GLY A 88 90.82 39.83 -0.18
C GLY A 88 90.47 40.78 0.97
N VAL A 89 90.33 42.06 0.62
CA VAL A 89 90.24 43.15 1.60
C VAL A 89 88.94 43.94 1.42
N SER A 90 88.28 44.23 2.53
CA SER A 90 87.06 45.05 2.61
C SER A 90 87.36 46.32 3.40
N ARG A 91 86.96 47.49 2.86
CA ARG A 91 87.00 48.77 3.57
C ARG A 91 85.61 49.12 4.08
N PHE A 92 85.51 49.51 5.33
CA PHE A 92 84.29 50.03 5.95
C PHE A 92 84.43 51.52 6.20
N ASP A 93 83.51 52.27 5.62
CA ASP A 93 83.36 53.69 5.85
C ASP A 93 82.46 53.90 7.08
N LYS A 94 83.03 54.47 8.15
CA LYS A 94 82.34 54.72 9.42
C LYS A 94 81.18 55.72 9.29
N GLN A 95 81.19 56.61 8.29
CA GLN A 95 80.15 57.63 8.11
C GLN A 95 78.94 57.11 7.34
N THR A 96 79.18 56.32 6.29
CA THR A 96 78.10 55.76 5.44
C THR A 96 77.63 54.38 5.89
N GLU A 97 78.36 53.74 6.82
CA GLU A 97 78.15 52.36 7.27
C GLU A 97 78.12 51.33 6.13
N ARG A 98 78.89 51.58 5.06
CA ARG A 98 78.95 50.73 3.88
C ARG A 98 80.31 50.05 3.73
N PHE A 99 80.26 48.80 3.29
CA PHE A 99 81.45 48.05 2.88
C PHE A 99 81.74 48.27 1.41
N ARG A 100 83.02 48.42 1.09
CA ARG A 100 83.55 48.31 -0.28
C ARG A 100 84.54 47.16 -0.32
N ASN A 101 84.30 46.21 -1.21
CA ASN A 101 85.13 45.02 -1.39
C ASN A 101 86.02 45.22 -2.60
N TYR A 102 87.33 45.05 -2.44
CA TYR A 102 88.28 45.19 -3.55
C TYR A 102 88.58 43.82 -4.16
N ASP A 103 88.57 43.75 -5.49
CA ASP A 103 88.90 42.55 -6.25
C ASP A 103 89.93 42.81 -7.37
N GLU A 104 90.16 41.82 -8.23
CA GLU A 104 91.08 41.92 -9.37
C GLU A 104 90.74 43.07 -10.32
N ASN A 105 89.46 43.42 -10.47
CA ASN A 105 89.03 44.51 -11.36
C ASN A 105 89.39 45.89 -10.79
N ASP A 106 89.55 45.99 -9.47
CA ASP A 106 90.06 47.18 -8.79
C ASP A 106 91.60 47.22 -8.72
N GLY A 107 92.27 46.20 -9.28
CA GLY A 107 93.73 46.07 -9.27
C GLY A 107 94.29 45.39 -8.03
N PHE A 108 93.46 44.77 -7.20
CA PHE A 108 93.90 43.98 -6.05
C PHE A 108 94.24 42.55 -6.49
N PRO A 109 95.47 42.05 -6.31
CA PRO A 109 95.83 40.70 -6.75
C PRO A 109 95.12 39.61 -5.94
N ASP A 110 94.82 38.47 -6.56
CA ASP A 110 94.24 37.29 -5.87
C ASP A 110 95.29 36.65 -4.95
N VAL A 111 95.31 37.10 -3.69
CA VAL A 111 96.24 36.63 -2.65
C VAL A 111 95.50 35.84 -1.58
N THR A 112 96.11 34.75 -1.11
CA THR A 112 95.49 33.93 -0.06
C THR A 112 96.08 34.30 1.30
N THR A 113 95.21 34.72 2.21
CA THR A 113 95.56 35.03 3.60
C THR A 113 95.27 33.80 4.47
N SER A 114 96.16 33.48 5.42
CA SER A 114 95.98 32.37 6.36
C SER A 114 96.03 32.87 7.80
N GLY A 115 95.31 32.19 8.70
CA GLY A 115 95.20 32.58 10.12
C GLY A 115 96.57 32.77 10.78
N GLY A 116 96.80 33.96 11.35
CA GLY A 116 98.07 34.36 11.96
C GLY A 116 98.81 35.48 11.23
N ASN A 117 98.39 35.87 10.03
CA ASN A 117 99.01 36.97 9.28
C ASN A 117 98.35 38.32 9.64
N GLY A 118 99.14 39.26 10.16
CA GLY A 118 98.66 40.60 10.54
C GLY A 118 98.63 41.58 9.36
N LEU A 119 97.64 42.48 9.37
CA LEU A 119 97.64 43.73 8.61
C LEU A 119 98.33 44.80 9.45
N LEU A 120 99.40 45.39 8.92
CA LEU A 120 100.14 46.47 9.59
C LEU A 120 100.03 47.75 8.79
N LEU A 121 99.60 48.85 9.43
CA LEU A 121 99.77 50.19 8.87
C LEU A 121 101.18 50.70 9.19
N THR A 122 101.94 51.03 8.16
CA THR A 122 103.25 51.66 8.32
C THR A 122 103.13 53.16 8.62
N PRO A 123 104.13 53.80 9.26
CA PRO A 123 104.14 55.26 9.44
C PRO A 123 104.06 56.06 8.13
N ALA A 124 104.36 55.44 6.98
CA ALA A 124 104.25 56.04 5.66
C ALA A 124 102.82 56.00 5.08
N GLY A 125 101.84 55.43 5.80
CA GLY A 125 100.46 55.30 5.33
C GLY A 125 100.20 54.11 4.40
N GLU A 126 101.15 53.18 4.28
CA GLU A 126 100.99 51.96 3.49
C GLU A 126 100.58 50.77 4.36
N PHE A 127 99.65 49.96 3.86
CA PHE A 127 99.28 48.69 4.49
C PHE A 127 100.19 47.57 4.02
N TRP A 128 100.76 46.84 4.98
CA TRP A 128 101.52 45.62 4.74
C TRP A 128 100.70 44.42 5.21
N LEU A 129 100.36 43.56 4.26
CA LEU A 129 99.54 42.38 4.48
C LEU A 129 100.39 41.11 4.29
N GLY A 130 100.46 40.28 5.33
CA GLY A 130 101.04 38.94 5.21
C GLY A 130 100.15 38.00 4.39
N CYS A 131 100.67 37.45 3.29
CA CYS A 131 100.01 36.48 2.43
C CYS A 131 100.86 35.20 2.35
N LYS A 132 100.31 34.10 1.82
CA LYS A 132 101.11 32.88 1.56
C LYS A 132 102.25 33.14 0.57
N GLU A 133 102.07 34.11 -0.33
CA GLU A 133 103.00 34.50 -1.38
C GLU A 133 104.10 35.48 -0.89
N GLY A 134 104.03 35.96 0.37
CA GLY A 134 104.96 36.94 0.93
C GLY A 134 104.25 38.12 1.58
N ILE A 135 104.77 39.34 1.39
CA ILE A 135 104.16 40.58 1.92
C ILE A 135 103.58 41.37 0.75
N LEU A 136 102.28 41.66 0.81
CA LEU A 136 101.61 42.58 -0.10
C LEU A 136 101.58 43.97 0.53
N ALA A 137 102.23 44.94 -0.11
CA ALA A 137 102.17 46.34 0.28
C ALA A 137 101.23 47.12 -0.66
N PHE A 138 100.25 47.84 -0.12
CA PHE A 138 99.37 48.70 -0.91
C PHE A 138 99.03 50.00 -0.19
N SER A 139 98.82 51.06 -0.97
CA SER A 139 98.34 52.35 -0.47
C SER A 139 96.82 52.45 -0.65
N PRO A 140 96.02 52.75 0.38
CA PRO A 140 94.57 52.83 0.28
C PRO A 140 94.09 53.90 -0.73
N ASP A 141 94.80 55.03 -0.83
CA ASP A 141 94.43 56.18 -1.67
C ASP A 141 94.54 55.91 -3.19
N LYS A 142 95.25 54.86 -3.59
CA LYS A 142 95.49 54.54 -5.01
C LYS A 142 94.43 53.62 -5.62
N LEU A 143 93.48 53.12 -4.82
CA LEU A 143 92.42 52.20 -5.25
C LEU A 143 91.16 52.95 -5.76
N VAL A 144 91.19 53.42 -7.01
CA VAL A 144 90.09 54.19 -7.64
C VAL A 144 89.32 53.35 -8.68
N SER A 145 87.98 53.26 -8.55
CA SER A 145 87.11 52.60 -9.55
C SER A 145 86.49 53.63 -10.51
N PRO A 146 86.39 53.35 -11.83
CA PRO A 146 85.79 54.26 -12.81
C PRO A 146 84.25 54.24 -12.76
N LYS A 147 83.61 55.42 -12.71
CA LYS A 147 82.14 55.56 -12.88
C LYS A 147 81.73 55.29 -14.34
N ARG A 148 80.70 54.47 -14.59
CA ARG A 148 80.21 54.13 -15.95
C ARG A 148 78.68 54.15 -16.03
N ASP A 149 78.16 54.57 -17.19
CA ASP A 149 76.72 54.61 -17.49
C ASP A 149 76.33 53.41 -18.37
N TYR A 150 75.20 52.75 -18.05
CA TYR A 150 74.67 51.59 -18.77
C TYR A 150 73.13 51.60 -18.77
N LYS A 151 72.50 50.86 -19.68
CA LYS A 151 71.02 50.79 -19.82
C LYS A 151 70.47 49.41 -19.47
N THR A 152 69.27 49.37 -18.91
CA THR A 152 68.52 48.13 -18.62
C THR A 152 67.42 47.93 -19.65
N CYS A 153 67.34 46.74 -20.23
CA CYS A 153 66.39 46.40 -21.30
C CYS A 153 65.67 45.08 -21.01
N ILE A 154 64.42 44.99 -21.47
CA ILE A 154 63.68 43.73 -21.53
C ILE A 154 64.15 42.98 -22.79
N VAL A 155 64.58 41.73 -22.58
CA VAL A 155 65.23 40.90 -23.61
C VAL A 155 64.21 39.95 -24.24
N ASP A 156 63.39 39.31 -23.42
CA ASP A 156 62.47 38.25 -23.88
C ASP A 156 61.18 38.17 -23.04
N PHE A 157 60.14 37.56 -23.61
CA PHE A 157 58.83 37.35 -23.00
C PHE A 157 58.22 36.02 -23.49
N LYS A 158 57.96 35.09 -22.57
CA LYS A 158 57.45 33.74 -22.87
C LYS A 158 56.10 33.51 -22.22
N VAL A 159 55.17 32.86 -22.93
CA VAL A 159 53.84 32.48 -22.40
C VAL A 159 53.79 30.98 -22.23
N SER A 160 53.51 30.50 -21.02
CA SER A 160 53.48 29.07 -20.67
C SER A 160 54.72 28.29 -21.15
N GLY A 161 55.90 28.91 -21.03
CA GLY A 161 57.19 28.32 -21.41
C GLY A 161 57.45 28.21 -22.91
N ARG A 162 56.58 28.77 -23.77
CA ARG A 162 56.76 28.80 -25.23
C ARG A 162 57.01 30.23 -25.71
N ASP A 163 57.86 30.35 -26.72
CA ASP A 163 58.07 31.60 -27.45
C ASP A 163 56.82 31.89 -28.27
N LYS A 164 55.89 32.66 -27.71
CA LYS A 164 54.70 33.12 -28.42
C LYS A 164 54.36 34.55 -28.03
N PRO A 165 54.94 35.55 -28.73
CA PRO A 165 54.38 36.88 -28.73
C PRO A 165 53.31 36.92 -29.83
N THR A 166 52.06 37.13 -29.46
CA THR A 166 51.02 37.62 -30.39
C THR A 166 51.29 39.10 -30.65
N THR A 167 52.47 39.44 -31.18
CA THR A 167 52.90 40.81 -31.49
C THR A 167 53.79 40.81 -32.72
N ASP A 168 53.48 41.67 -33.69
CA ASP A 168 54.21 41.80 -34.97
C ASP A 168 55.61 42.42 -34.82
N VAL A 169 56.00 42.82 -33.60
CA VAL A 169 57.25 43.52 -33.30
C VAL A 169 58.00 42.76 -32.21
N ALA A 170 59.33 42.65 -32.33
CA ALA A 170 60.17 42.05 -31.30
C ALA A 170 59.95 42.73 -29.94
N ILE A 171 59.84 41.93 -28.88
CA ILE A 171 59.49 42.36 -27.50
C ILE A 171 60.35 43.52 -27.00
N LYS A 172 61.63 43.58 -27.40
CA LYS A 172 62.56 44.69 -27.12
C LYS A 172 62.02 46.07 -27.53
N TYR A 173 61.14 46.13 -28.52
CA TYR A 173 60.50 47.36 -29.02
C TYR A 173 58.98 47.37 -28.78
N ALA A 174 58.41 46.30 -28.23
CA ALA A 174 56.99 46.24 -27.93
C ALA A 174 56.71 47.02 -26.64
N GLY A 175 55.85 48.05 -26.73
CA GLY A 175 55.38 48.76 -25.54
C GLY A 175 54.26 48.02 -24.78
N LYS A 176 53.62 47.05 -25.45
CA LYS A 176 52.39 46.39 -24.98
C LYS A 176 52.28 44.94 -25.47
N VAL A 177 51.78 44.05 -24.60
CA VAL A 177 51.48 42.64 -24.89
C VAL A 177 50.05 42.30 -24.45
N GLU A 178 49.30 41.59 -25.29
CA GLU A 178 47.95 41.08 -24.98
C GLU A 178 47.96 39.55 -24.82
N LEU A 179 47.35 39.06 -23.74
CA LEU A 179 47.32 37.65 -23.34
C LEU A 179 45.89 37.12 -23.33
N GLU A 180 45.68 35.96 -23.95
CA GLU A 180 44.45 35.16 -23.81
C GLU A 180 44.38 34.52 -22.41
N TYR A 181 43.17 34.20 -21.93
CA TYR A 181 42.94 33.67 -20.56
C TYR A 181 43.74 32.39 -20.25
N ASP A 182 43.98 31.54 -21.26
CA ASP A 182 44.76 30.30 -21.15
C ASP A 182 46.29 30.53 -21.08
N GLY A 183 46.72 31.79 -21.26
CA GLY A 183 48.11 32.27 -21.20
C GLY A 183 48.44 33.08 -19.94
N SER A 184 47.71 32.89 -18.83
CA SER A 184 47.90 33.63 -17.56
C SER A 184 49.21 33.32 -16.81
N THR A 185 50.09 32.49 -17.39
CA THR A 185 51.45 32.25 -16.90
C THR A 185 52.46 32.74 -17.92
N PHE A 186 53.32 33.68 -17.52
CA PHE A 186 54.33 34.26 -18.40
C PHE A 186 55.65 34.53 -17.68
N THR A 187 56.74 34.53 -18.44
CA THR A 187 58.11 34.77 -17.96
C THR A 187 58.71 35.94 -18.72
N ILE A 188 59.33 36.88 -18.01
CA ILE A 188 60.00 38.05 -18.58
C ILE A 188 61.50 37.94 -18.29
N GLU A 189 62.32 38.14 -19.32
CA GLU A 189 63.78 38.23 -19.21
C GLU A 189 64.26 39.66 -19.42
N TYR A 190 65.22 40.11 -18.62
CA TYR A 190 65.78 41.47 -18.65
C TYR A 190 67.27 41.48 -18.32
N ALA A 191 68.00 42.47 -18.84
CA ALA A 191 69.43 42.60 -18.59
C ALA A 191 69.89 44.07 -18.63
N ALA A 192 70.82 44.40 -17.74
CA ALA A 192 71.67 45.59 -17.83
C ALA A 192 72.78 45.35 -18.86
N LEU A 193 73.02 46.33 -19.73
CA LEU A 193 74.02 46.28 -20.79
C LEU A 193 75.40 46.72 -20.30
N ASP A 194 75.90 46.14 -19.21
CA ASP A 194 77.28 46.28 -18.75
C ASP A 194 78.05 44.97 -19.01
N TYR A 195 79.10 45.06 -19.82
CA TYR A 195 79.92 43.92 -20.23
C TYR A 195 81.18 43.72 -19.39
N SER A 196 81.51 44.70 -18.54
CA SER A 196 82.77 44.71 -17.78
C SER A 196 82.60 44.11 -16.40
N ASN A 197 81.45 44.33 -15.75
CA ASN A 197 81.17 43.82 -14.43
C ASN A 197 80.05 42.76 -14.48
N ARG A 198 80.43 41.50 -14.64
CA ARG A 198 79.46 40.39 -14.81
C ARG A 198 78.78 39.94 -13.51
N GLY A 199 79.16 40.50 -12.34
CA GLY A 199 78.74 39.99 -11.03
C GLY A 199 78.09 40.99 -10.07
N SER A 200 78.27 42.30 -10.22
CA SER A 200 77.83 43.30 -9.21
C SER A 200 76.44 43.91 -9.42
N ILE A 201 75.75 43.58 -10.52
CA ILE A 201 74.48 44.22 -10.85
C ILE A 201 73.32 43.43 -10.25
N SER A 202 72.58 44.11 -9.38
CA SER A 202 71.33 43.62 -8.81
C SER A 202 70.12 44.25 -9.51
N TYR A 203 68.99 43.53 -9.54
CA TYR A 203 67.74 43.98 -10.15
C TYR A 203 66.63 44.06 -9.12
N LYS A 204 65.70 44.99 -9.35
CA LYS A 204 64.42 45.06 -8.67
C LYS A 204 63.31 45.27 -9.69
N TYR A 205 62.14 44.68 -9.44
CA TYR A 205 61.00 44.76 -10.35
C TYR A 205 59.69 45.03 -9.61
N MET A 206 58.67 45.43 -10.36
CA MET A 206 57.31 45.62 -9.85
C MET A 206 56.30 45.40 -10.99
N LEU A 207 55.24 44.61 -10.73
CA LEU A 207 54.10 44.49 -11.63
C LEU A 207 52.95 45.37 -11.14
N GLU A 208 52.88 46.61 -11.62
CA GLU A 208 51.84 47.57 -11.23
C GLU A 208 50.44 47.02 -11.60
N GLY A 209 49.54 47.00 -10.63
CA GLY A 209 48.21 46.37 -10.72
C GLY A 209 48.13 44.99 -10.06
N TYR A 210 49.28 44.37 -9.75
CA TYR A 210 49.37 43.12 -8.99
C TYR A 210 50.20 43.31 -7.70
N ASP A 211 51.40 43.88 -7.83
CA ASP A 211 52.30 44.22 -6.72
C ASP A 211 52.06 45.66 -6.22
N LYS A 212 52.26 45.88 -4.91
CA LYS A 212 52.23 47.22 -4.28
C LYS A 212 53.61 47.80 -3.97
N GLU A 213 54.63 46.94 -3.89
CA GLU A 213 56.00 47.30 -3.50
C GLU A 213 57.01 46.72 -4.52
N TRP A 214 58.23 47.26 -4.52
CA TRP A 214 59.32 46.77 -5.36
C TRP A 214 59.91 45.49 -4.78
N HIS A 215 60.04 44.46 -5.61
CA HIS A 215 60.68 43.20 -5.25
C HIS A 215 62.13 43.17 -5.71
N ALA A 216 63.06 42.86 -4.80
CA ALA A 216 64.46 42.63 -5.14
C ALA A 216 64.63 41.23 -5.75
N ASN A 217 65.33 41.13 -6.89
CA ASN A 217 65.59 39.87 -7.59
C ASN A 217 67.09 39.53 -7.69
N GLY A 218 67.94 40.18 -6.86
CA GLY A 218 69.39 39.93 -6.86
C GLY A 218 69.98 40.02 -8.26
N SER A 219 70.86 39.09 -8.62
CA SER A 219 71.46 39.01 -9.96
C SER A 219 70.62 38.25 -11.00
N ASN A 220 69.41 37.79 -10.62
CA ASN A 220 68.54 37.03 -11.52
C ASN A 220 67.96 37.93 -12.61
N ARG A 221 68.05 37.44 -13.85
CA ARG A 221 67.63 38.15 -15.07
C ARG A 221 66.25 37.76 -15.56
N THR A 222 65.58 36.84 -14.87
CA THR A 222 64.28 36.29 -15.28
C THR A 222 63.29 36.32 -14.13
N ILE A 223 62.03 36.63 -14.44
CA ILE A 223 60.91 36.54 -13.49
C ILE A 223 59.72 35.83 -14.15
N SER A 224 59.06 34.94 -13.40
CA SER A 224 57.87 34.22 -13.87
C SER A 224 56.67 34.56 -13.01
N PHE A 225 55.56 34.89 -13.66
CA PHE A 225 54.27 35.09 -13.02
C PHE A 225 53.33 33.97 -13.44
N ALA A 226 52.59 33.40 -12.48
CA ALA A 226 51.65 32.32 -12.72
C ALA A 226 50.25 32.70 -12.26
N GLY A 227 49.25 32.48 -13.13
CA GLY A 227 47.84 32.62 -12.80
C GLY A 227 47.38 34.06 -12.52
N ILE A 228 47.90 35.04 -13.25
CA ILE A 228 47.47 36.44 -13.08
C ILE A 228 46.01 36.59 -13.54
N PRO A 229 45.13 37.22 -12.73
CA PRO A 229 43.73 37.41 -13.10
C PRO A 229 43.56 38.37 -14.30
N PRO A 230 42.39 38.36 -14.98
CA PRO A 230 42.10 39.28 -16.06
C PRO A 230 42.19 40.75 -15.62
N GLY A 231 42.94 41.57 -16.35
CA GLY A 231 43.24 42.94 -15.95
C GLY A 231 44.29 43.62 -16.83
N LYS A 232 44.59 44.89 -16.51
CA LYS A 232 45.66 45.67 -17.13
C LYS A 232 46.78 45.85 -16.12
N TYR A 233 48.00 45.50 -16.52
CA TYR A 233 49.19 45.49 -15.68
C TYR A 233 50.33 46.23 -16.36
N LYS A 234 51.27 46.77 -15.57
CA LYS A 234 52.49 47.41 -16.09
C LYS A 234 53.72 46.90 -15.35
N PHE A 235 54.55 46.13 -16.05
CA PHE A 235 55.81 45.62 -15.52
C PHE A 235 56.89 46.70 -15.56
N ARG A 236 57.65 46.85 -14.48
CA ARG A 236 58.83 47.74 -14.38
C ARG A 236 60.02 46.99 -13.82
N VAL A 237 61.21 47.26 -14.34
CA VAL A 237 62.48 46.72 -13.83
C VAL A 237 63.52 47.83 -13.73
N GLN A 238 64.32 47.81 -12.67
CA GLN A 238 65.46 48.69 -12.45
C GLN A 238 66.68 47.88 -12.06
N SER A 239 67.86 48.28 -12.50
CA SER A 239 69.14 47.71 -12.05
C SER A 239 69.85 48.65 -11.09
N THR A 240 70.69 48.09 -10.21
CA THR A 240 71.51 48.82 -9.26
C THR A 240 72.89 48.18 -9.22
N ASP A 241 73.93 48.99 -9.38
CA ASP A 241 75.33 48.57 -9.32
C ASP A 241 75.95 49.03 -7.99
N GLU A 242 76.77 48.17 -7.38
CA GLU A 242 77.47 48.44 -6.11
C GLU A 242 78.45 49.61 -6.24
N ILE A 243 79.05 49.81 -7.42
CA ILE A 243 80.02 50.89 -7.68
C ILE A 243 79.31 52.24 -7.83
N ASN A 244 78.09 52.24 -8.40
CA ASN A 244 77.31 53.46 -8.68
C ASN A 244 75.86 53.31 -8.23
N PRO A 245 75.58 53.31 -6.91
CA PRO A 245 74.22 53.14 -6.39
C PRO A 245 73.27 54.29 -6.79
N GLU A 246 73.81 55.43 -7.22
CA GLU A 246 73.03 56.58 -7.72
C GLU A 246 72.45 56.35 -9.13
N LEU A 247 73.05 55.46 -9.92
CA LEU A 247 72.60 55.13 -11.28
C LEU A 247 71.62 53.95 -11.21
N SER A 248 70.34 54.21 -11.50
CA SER A 248 69.27 53.19 -11.50
C SER A 248 68.52 53.10 -12.84
N PRO A 249 69.19 52.66 -13.92
CA PRO A 249 68.55 52.55 -15.24
C PRO A 249 67.42 51.51 -15.21
N GLY A 250 66.29 51.84 -15.85
CA GLY A 250 65.09 51.01 -15.82
C GLY A 250 64.34 50.90 -17.14
N SER A 251 63.43 49.93 -17.22
CA SER A 251 62.59 49.62 -18.38
C SER A 251 61.17 49.23 -17.94
N ALA A 252 60.18 49.38 -18.84
CA ALA A 252 58.78 49.09 -18.53
C ALA A 252 58.02 48.47 -19.72
N LEU A 253 57.02 47.63 -19.43
CA LEU A 253 56.18 46.91 -20.41
C LEU A 253 54.70 46.83 -19.96
N GLU A 254 53.75 47.16 -20.83
CA GLU A 254 52.31 47.02 -20.53
C GLU A 254 51.78 45.61 -20.88
N ILE A 255 50.99 45.01 -20.00
CA ILE A 255 50.49 43.62 -20.13
C ILE A 255 48.98 43.61 -19.89
N HIS A 256 48.20 43.14 -20.86
CA HIS A 256 46.73 43.03 -20.76
C HIS A 256 46.29 41.57 -20.79
N VAL A 257 45.60 41.10 -19.75
CA VAL A 257 45.04 39.74 -19.66
C VAL A 257 43.53 39.79 -19.93
N LEU A 258 43.07 39.11 -20.98
CA LEU A 258 41.66 39.10 -21.40
C LEU A 258 40.79 38.21 -20.48
N SER A 259 39.55 38.64 -20.20
CA SER A 259 38.59 37.89 -19.37
C SER A 259 37.78 36.89 -20.22
N PRO A 260 37.60 35.63 -19.77
CA PRO A 260 36.85 34.62 -20.51
C PRO A 260 35.33 34.84 -20.48
N LEU A 261 34.84 35.74 -19.62
CA LEU A 261 33.40 35.93 -19.33
C LEU A 261 32.82 37.27 -19.79
N GLN A 262 33.55 38.08 -20.57
CA GLN A 262 33.02 39.29 -21.21
C GLN A 262 33.27 39.18 -22.72
N SER A 263 32.31 39.32 -23.65
CA SER A 263 31.06 40.06 -23.57
C SER A 263 30.07 39.64 -24.68
N ASP A 264 29.47 38.43 -24.66
CA ASP A 264 28.38 38.06 -25.63
C ASP A 264 27.48 36.83 -25.30
N ARG A 265 27.46 36.29 -24.06
CA ARG A 265 26.75 35.01 -23.75
C ARG A 265 25.72 35.04 -22.60
N TRP A 266 25.18 36.20 -22.24
CA TRP A 266 24.13 36.29 -21.20
C TRP A 266 22.87 35.49 -21.56
N TRP A 267 22.54 35.43 -22.85
CA TRP A 267 21.37 34.71 -23.37
C TRP A 267 21.44 33.19 -23.17
N VAL A 268 22.63 32.60 -23.07
CA VAL A 268 22.81 31.15 -22.83
C VAL A 268 22.33 30.77 -21.42
N TYR A 269 22.62 31.60 -20.41
CA TYR A 269 22.14 31.38 -19.05
C TYR A 269 20.62 31.57 -18.94
N SER A 270 20.06 32.55 -19.65
CA SER A 270 18.61 32.74 -19.74
C SER A 270 17.91 31.53 -20.39
N LEU A 271 18.53 30.91 -21.41
CA LEU A 271 18.02 29.70 -22.05
C LEU A 271 18.02 28.50 -21.09
N TYR A 272 19.08 28.31 -20.30
CA TYR A 272 19.12 27.25 -19.29
C TYR A 272 18.03 27.43 -18.24
N VAL A 273 17.83 28.64 -17.70
CA VAL A 273 16.77 28.92 -16.72
C VAL A 273 15.38 28.66 -17.30
N LEU A 274 15.12 29.08 -18.54
CA LEU A 274 13.87 28.80 -19.24
C LEU A 274 13.63 27.30 -19.44
N LEU A 275 14.67 26.54 -19.78
CA LEU A 275 14.59 25.09 -19.91
C LEU A 275 14.21 24.44 -18.58
N THR A 276 14.84 24.83 -17.48
CA THR A 276 14.52 24.29 -16.15
C THR A 276 13.09 24.61 -15.73
N ILE A 277 12.62 25.84 -15.97
CA ILE A 277 11.23 26.26 -15.71
C ILE A 277 10.25 25.45 -16.56
N SER A 278 10.55 25.23 -17.84
CA SER A 278 9.72 24.43 -18.75
C SER A 278 9.61 22.98 -18.27
N ILE A 279 10.72 22.35 -17.87
CA ILE A 279 10.74 20.98 -17.33
C ILE A 279 9.92 20.91 -16.03
N LEU A 280 10.11 21.85 -15.11
CA LEU A 280 9.34 21.93 -13.86
C LEU A 280 7.84 22.13 -14.12
N TRP A 281 7.48 22.96 -15.10
CA TRP A 281 6.09 23.18 -15.49
C TRP A 281 5.45 21.92 -16.08
N VAL A 282 6.14 21.21 -16.99
CA VAL A 282 5.66 19.95 -17.57
C VAL A 282 5.52 18.87 -16.50
N ALA A 283 6.49 18.74 -15.59
CA ALA A 283 6.45 17.78 -14.49
C ALA A 283 5.25 18.06 -13.56
N SER A 284 5.09 19.32 -13.12
CA SER A 284 3.98 19.75 -12.28
C SER A 284 2.62 19.50 -12.94
N LYS A 285 2.48 19.85 -14.23
CA LYS A 285 1.26 19.62 -15.01
C LYS A 285 0.95 18.13 -15.18
N SER A 286 1.97 17.30 -15.36
CA SER A 286 1.82 15.84 -15.48
C SER A 286 1.37 15.21 -14.17
N ILE A 287 1.94 15.61 -13.04
CA ILE A 287 1.52 15.16 -11.70
C ILE A 287 0.05 15.54 -11.44
N ILE A 288 -0.34 16.78 -11.73
CA ILE A 288 -1.73 17.24 -11.56
C ILE A 288 -2.69 16.42 -12.45
N ARG A 289 -2.32 16.11 -13.70
CA ARG A 289 -3.14 15.26 -14.59
C ARG A 289 -3.32 13.85 -14.02
N ILE A 290 -2.24 13.24 -13.52
CA ILE A 290 -2.29 11.90 -12.92
C ILE A 290 -3.16 11.90 -11.66
N LEU A 291 -3.02 12.92 -10.80
CA LEU A 291 -3.84 13.06 -9.59
C LEU A 291 -5.31 13.26 -9.94
N LYS A 292 -5.64 14.08 -10.94
CA LYS A 292 -7.01 14.27 -11.42
C LYS A 292 -7.60 12.96 -11.97
N ALA A 293 -6.86 12.23 -12.81
CA ALA A 293 -7.32 10.95 -13.35
C ALA A 293 -7.57 9.90 -12.25
N LYS A 294 -6.67 9.81 -11.26
CA LYS A 294 -6.87 8.92 -10.10
C LYS A 294 -8.10 9.32 -9.28
N ASN A 295 -8.28 10.61 -9.02
CA ASN A 295 -9.45 11.11 -8.30
C ASN A 295 -10.75 10.86 -9.06
N GLU A 296 -10.79 11.04 -10.39
CA GLU A 296 -11.97 10.71 -11.19
C GLU A 296 -12.32 9.22 -11.12
N ILE A 297 -11.34 8.33 -11.23
CA ILE A 297 -11.55 6.89 -11.10
C ILE A 297 -12.06 6.55 -9.69
N TYR A 298 -11.46 7.16 -8.66
CA TYR A 298 -11.87 6.97 -7.27
C TYR A 298 -13.32 7.44 -7.04
N ILE A 299 -13.68 8.64 -7.51
CA ILE A 299 -15.03 9.19 -7.40
C ILE A 299 -16.03 8.30 -8.16
N LYS A 300 -15.72 7.88 -9.40
CA LYS A 300 -16.58 6.99 -10.20
C LYS A 300 -16.81 5.65 -9.49
N ARG A 301 -15.77 5.04 -8.92
CA ARG A 301 -15.91 3.80 -8.12
C ARG A 301 -16.77 4.02 -6.89
N ARG A 302 -16.51 5.10 -6.14
CA ARG A 302 -17.27 5.40 -4.92
C ARG A 302 -18.74 5.69 -5.21
N LEU A 303 -19.03 6.40 -6.30
CA LEU A 303 -20.39 6.63 -6.77
C LEU A 303 -21.06 5.31 -7.18
N SER A 304 -20.35 4.40 -7.86
CA SER A 304 -20.88 3.08 -8.20
C SER A 304 -21.23 2.26 -6.94
N GLU A 305 -20.33 2.20 -5.95
CA GLU A 305 -20.60 1.53 -4.67
C GLU A 305 -21.82 2.11 -3.95
N LEU A 306 -21.94 3.44 -3.89
CA LEU A 306 -23.08 4.10 -3.26
C LEU A 306 -24.37 3.86 -4.03
N LYS A 307 -24.33 3.83 -5.37
CA LYS A 307 -25.47 3.46 -6.21
C LYS A 307 -25.93 2.03 -5.90
N ILE A 308 -25.02 1.06 -5.86
CA ILE A 308 -25.35 -0.34 -5.50
C ILE A 308 -26.03 -0.38 -4.14
N LYS A 309 -25.41 0.22 -3.11
CA LYS A 309 -25.97 0.21 -1.74
C LYS A 309 -27.34 0.87 -1.68
N PHE A 310 -27.50 2.02 -2.34
CA PHE A 310 -28.78 2.72 -2.42
C PHE A 310 -29.85 1.83 -3.05
N PHE A 311 -29.57 1.25 -4.22
CA PHE A 311 -30.49 0.36 -4.91
C PHE A 311 -30.83 -0.85 -4.04
N THR A 312 -29.85 -1.59 -3.55
CA THR A 312 -30.07 -2.75 -2.66
C THR A 312 -30.95 -2.39 -1.47
N ASN A 313 -30.66 -1.28 -0.76
CA ASN A 313 -31.44 -0.86 0.40
C ASN A 313 -32.88 -0.48 0.03
N VAL A 314 -33.08 0.36 -0.99
CA VAL A 314 -34.41 0.81 -1.43
C VAL A 314 -35.26 -0.39 -1.88
N PHE A 315 -34.69 -1.36 -2.58
CA PHE A 315 -35.45 -2.55 -2.98
C PHE A 315 -35.79 -3.46 -1.81
N HIS A 316 -34.90 -3.61 -0.82
CA HIS A 316 -35.23 -4.33 0.41
C HIS A 316 -36.37 -3.62 1.16
N GLU A 317 -36.31 -2.28 1.28
CA GLU A 317 -37.35 -1.48 1.93
C GLU A 317 -38.69 -1.53 1.19
N MET A 318 -38.71 -1.63 -0.14
CA MET A 318 -39.95 -1.79 -0.91
C MET A 318 -40.49 -3.23 -0.93
N ARG A 319 -39.63 -4.25 -0.85
CA ARG A 319 -40.04 -5.66 -0.89
C ARG A 319 -40.78 -6.07 0.39
N ILE A 320 -40.31 -5.62 1.54
CA ILE A 320 -40.89 -5.96 2.85
C ILE A 320 -42.39 -5.59 2.95
N PRO A 321 -42.83 -4.34 2.69
CA PRO A 321 -44.25 -3.99 2.79
C PRO A 321 -45.11 -4.77 1.80
N LEU A 322 -44.61 -5.08 0.60
CA LEU A 322 -45.34 -5.91 -0.36
C LEU A 322 -45.45 -7.37 0.10
N MET A 323 -44.42 -7.92 0.75
CA MET A 323 -44.51 -9.25 1.37
C MET A 323 -45.51 -9.27 2.54
N LEU A 324 -45.55 -8.21 3.34
CA LEU A 324 -46.51 -8.02 4.43
C LEU A 324 -47.95 -7.91 3.92
N VAL A 325 -48.18 -7.43 2.70
CA VAL A 325 -49.51 -7.46 2.05
C VAL A 325 -49.79 -8.83 1.44
N LYS A 326 -48.82 -9.42 0.73
CA LYS A 326 -49.02 -10.68 -0.01
C LYS A 326 -49.36 -11.86 0.90
N SER A 327 -48.63 -12.02 2.00
CA SER A 327 -48.77 -13.21 2.86
C SER A 327 -50.15 -13.31 3.53
N PRO A 328 -50.72 -12.24 4.13
CA PRO A 328 -52.10 -12.25 4.64
C PRO A 328 -53.14 -12.49 3.54
N VAL A 329 -52.98 -11.88 2.37
CA VAL A 329 -53.91 -12.06 1.23
C VAL A 329 -53.97 -13.52 0.79
N GLN A 330 -52.81 -14.20 0.73
CA GLN A 330 -52.73 -15.63 0.43
C GLN A 330 -53.36 -16.50 1.52
N LYS A 331 -53.19 -16.12 2.79
CA LYS A 331 -53.83 -16.82 3.92
C LYS A 331 -55.34 -16.70 3.88
N LEU A 332 -55.87 -15.51 3.60
CA LEU A 332 -57.31 -15.29 3.45
C LEU A 332 -57.88 -16.13 2.28
N LYS A 333 -57.16 -16.17 1.15
CA LYS A 333 -57.56 -16.98 -0.01
C LYS A 333 -57.67 -18.48 0.28
N LYS A 334 -56.73 -19.04 1.07
CA LYS A 334 -56.69 -20.49 1.40
C LYS A 334 -57.54 -20.86 2.63
N GLY A 335 -57.66 -19.98 3.62
CA GLY A 335 -58.14 -20.33 4.95
C GLY A 335 -59.56 -19.86 5.30
N GLU A 336 -60.13 -18.90 4.56
CA GLU A 336 -61.45 -18.37 4.87
C GLU A 336 -62.46 -18.61 3.74
N ASN A 337 -63.71 -18.91 4.13
CA ASN A 337 -64.85 -19.02 3.21
C ASN A 337 -65.32 -17.63 2.78
N LEU A 338 -64.61 -17.06 1.81
CA LEU A 338 -64.88 -15.73 1.26
C LEU A 338 -66.06 -15.76 0.28
N SER A 339 -66.85 -14.67 0.27
CA SER A 339 -67.88 -14.44 -0.75
C SER A 339 -67.26 -14.33 -2.16
N LEU A 340 -68.07 -14.55 -3.21
CA LEU A 340 -67.64 -14.42 -4.62
C LEU A 340 -67.01 -13.05 -4.94
N LYS A 341 -67.52 -11.96 -4.33
CA LYS A 341 -66.91 -10.62 -4.42
C LYS A 341 -65.59 -10.53 -3.63
N GLY A 342 -65.54 -11.12 -2.43
CA GLY A 342 -64.33 -11.18 -1.61
C GLY A 342 -63.18 -11.91 -2.30
N LYS A 343 -63.45 -13.04 -2.96
CA LYS A 343 -62.47 -13.77 -3.78
C LYS A 343 -61.92 -12.91 -4.91
N LYS A 344 -62.77 -12.19 -5.66
CA LYS A 344 -62.34 -11.28 -6.73
C LYS A 344 -61.46 -10.13 -6.21
N TYR A 345 -61.77 -9.55 -5.05
CA TYR A 345 -60.93 -8.50 -4.45
C TYR A 345 -59.56 -9.04 -4.03
N ILE A 346 -59.52 -10.23 -3.41
CA ILE A 346 -58.26 -10.88 -3.01
C ILE A 346 -57.41 -11.24 -4.23
N GLU A 347 -58.01 -11.76 -5.30
CA GLU A 347 -57.30 -12.02 -6.56
C GLU A 347 -56.74 -10.74 -7.19
N LEU A 348 -57.49 -9.63 -7.14
CA LEU A 348 -57.02 -8.35 -7.63
C LEU A 348 -55.84 -7.79 -6.81
N ILE A 349 -55.93 -7.87 -5.47
CA ILE A 349 -54.85 -7.43 -4.57
C ILE A 349 -53.61 -8.30 -4.81
N GLU A 350 -53.75 -9.63 -4.82
CA GLU A 350 -52.65 -10.56 -5.07
C GLU A 350 -51.98 -10.26 -6.43
N LYS A 351 -52.77 -10.10 -7.49
CA LYS A 351 -52.28 -9.74 -8.83
C LYS A 351 -51.48 -8.43 -8.83
N ASN A 352 -51.99 -7.38 -8.17
CA ASN A 352 -51.30 -6.09 -8.10
C ASN A 352 -50.01 -6.19 -7.27
N THR A 353 -50.03 -6.91 -6.14
CA THR A 353 -48.85 -7.13 -5.32
C THR A 353 -47.77 -7.91 -6.08
N ASP A 354 -48.16 -8.94 -6.83
CA ASP A 354 -47.26 -9.70 -7.69
C ASP A 354 -46.66 -8.86 -8.82
N GLN A 355 -47.48 -8.01 -9.46
CA GLN A 355 -47.00 -7.07 -10.48
C GLN A 355 -45.98 -6.08 -9.91
N MET A 356 -46.23 -5.53 -8.71
CA MET A 356 -45.29 -4.63 -8.05
C MET A 356 -43.98 -5.33 -7.67
N LEU A 357 -44.06 -6.55 -7.13
CA LEU A 357 -42.86 -7.36 -6.83
C LEU A 357 -42.04 -7.66 -8.08
N GLN A 358 -42.70 -8.02 -9.19
CA GLN A 358 -42.02 -8.22 -10.47
C GLN A 358 -41.38 -6.94 -10.99
N LEU A 359 -42.05 -5.80 -10.88
CA LEU A 359 -41.51 -4.50 -11.30
C LEU A 359 -40.26 -4.14 -10.47
N ILE A 360 -40.34 -4.27 -9.16
CA ILE A 360 -39.22 -4.04 -8.23
C ILE A 360 -38.03 -4.93 -8.59
N ASN A 361 -38.26 -6.21 -8.82
CA ASN A 361 -37.19 -7.13 -9.21
C ASN A 361 -36.55 -6.72 -10.54
N ARG A 362 -37.32 -6.27 -11.54
CA ARG A 362 -36.78 -5.78 -12.81
C ARG A 362 -35.93 -4.52 -12.65
N ILE A 363 -36.36 -3.57 -11.81
CA ILE A 363 -35.57 -2.36 -11.53
C ILE A 363 -34.30 -2.74 -10.75
N PHE A 364 -34.36 -3.73 -9.86
CA PHE A 364 -33.19 -4.23 -9.15
C PHE A 364 -32.18 -4.91 -10.08
N ASP A 365 -32.64 -5.77 -10.98
CA ASP A 365 -31.79 -6.38 -12.00
C ASP A 365 -31.14 -5.31 -12.88
N PHE A 366 -31.90 -4.27 -13.26
CA PHE A 366 -31.37 -3.12 -13.99
C PHE A 366 -30.29 -2.33 -13.21
N GLY A 367 -30.51 -2.11 -11.91
CA GLY A 367 -29.51 -1.47 -11.04
C GLY A 367 -28.23 -2.30 -10.87
N LYS A 368 -28.35 -3.63 -10.81
CA LYS A 368 -27.20 -4.56 -10.78
C LYS A 368 -26.41 -4.55 -12.10
N LEU A 369 -27.09 -4.37 -13.23
CA LEU A 369 -26.45 -4.24 -14.54
C LEU A 369 -25.62 -2.95 -14.65
N GLN A 370 -26.20 -1.79 -14.32
CA GLN A 370 -25.50 -0.50 -14.42
C GLN A 370 -24.26 -0.38 -13.53
N SER A 371 -24.17 -1.19 -12.48
CA SER A 371 -23.10 -1.15 -11.50
C SER A 371 -21.99 -2.18 -11.76
N SER A 372 -21.98 -2.83 -12.93
CA SER A 372 -21.00 -3.83 -13.36
C SER A 372 -20.94 -5.07 -12.43
N GLY A 373 -21.96 -5.29 -11.60
CA GLY A 373 -21.99 -6.33 -10.57
C GLY A 373 -22.69 -7.62 -10.98
N MET A 374 -23.38 -7.66 -12.13
CA MET A 374 -24.05 -8.86 -12.62
C MET A 374 -23.05 -9.78 -13.33
N ARG A 375 -22.91 -11.02 -12.85
CA ARG A 375 -22.18 -12.09 -13.51
C ARG A 375 -23.18 -13.08 -14.12
N LEU A 376 -22.95 -13.48 -15.37
CA LEU A 376 -23.78 -14.47 -16.04
C LEU A 376 -23.37 -15.90 -15.64
N ASN A 377 -24.35 -16.77 -15.47
CA ASN A 377 -24.13 -18.21 -15.23
C ASN A 377 -24.33 -18.97 -16.54
N ILE A 378 -23.22 -19.23 -17.22
CA ILE A 378 -23.23 -19.72 -18.59
C ILE A 378 -23.24 -21.24 -18.63
N ALA A 379 -24.25 -21.79 -19.30
CA ALA A 379 -24.40 -23.20 -19.59
C ALA A 379 -24.61 -23.42 -21.10
N LEU A 380 -24.34 -24.64 -21.56
CA LEU A 380 -24.67 -25.05 -22.93
C LEU A 380 -26.18 -25.33 -23.02
N ILE A 381 -26.90 -24.55 -23.82
CA ILE A 381 -28.36 -24.60 -23.95
C ILE A 381 -28.80 -24.77 -25.40
N ASN A 382 -29.95 -25.40 -25.61
CA ASN A 382 -30.59 -25.55 -26.91
C ASN A 382 -31.55 -24.37 -27.16
N LEU A 383 -31.28 -23.53 -28.16
CA LEU A 383 -32.12 -22.37 -28.47
C LEU A 383 -33.52 -22.78 -28.92
N ASN A 384 -33.63 -23.86 -29.69
CA ASN A 384 -34.90 -24.27 -30.30
C ASN A 384 -35.91 -24.66 -29.21
N GLU A 385 -35.45 -25.33 -28.14
CA GLU A 385 -36.30 -25.66 -26.97
C GLU A 385 -36.82 -24.41 -26.26
N ILE A 386 -35.97 -23.40 -26.08
CA ILE A 386 -36.36 -22.12 -25.47
C ILE A 386 -37.42 -21.44 -26.33
N MET A 387 -37.17 -21.38 -27.64
CA MET A 387 -38.04 -20.72 -28.59
C MET A 387 -39.39 -21.46 -28.72
N GLU A 388 -39.39 -22.79 -28.72
CA GLU A 388 -40.63 -23.59 -28.68
C GLU A 388 -41.45 -23.34 -27.40
N SER A 389 -40.80 -23.17 -26.24
CA SER A 389 -41.50 -22.81 -25.00
C SER A 389 -42.19 -21.45 -25.10
N PHE A 390 -41.55 -20.46 -25.75
CA PHE A 390 -42.17 -19.16 -26.00
C PHE A 390 -43.30 -19.24 -27.02
N TYR A 391 -43.19 -20.08 -28.05
CA TYR A 391 -44.31 -20.30 -28.97
C TYR A 391 -45.57 -20.76 -28.23
N LYS A 392 -45.44 -21.72 -27.32
CA LYS A 392 -46.56 -22.21 -26.49
C LYS A 392 -47.11 -21.12 -25.56
N GLU A 393 -46.24 -20.35 -24.91
CA GLU A 393 -46.63 -19.26 -24.00
C GLU A 393 -47.39 -18.13 -24.73
N PHE A 394 -46.87 -17.67 -25.87
CA PHE A 394 -47.41 -16.53 -26.59
C PHE A 394 -48.58 -16.86 -27.52
N ARG A 395 -48.83 -18.14 -27.82
CA ARG A 395 -50.05 -18.57 -28.56
C ARG A 395 -51.34 -18.19 -27.82
N THR A 396 -51.36 -18.35 -26.50
CA THR A 396 -52.51 -17.92 -25.68
C THR A 396 -52.68 -16.40 -25.71
N LEU A 397 -51.58 -15.65 -25.86
CA LEU A 397 -51.62 -14.19 -26.01
C LEU A 397 -52.04 -13.76 -27.41
N SER A 398 -51.68 -14.49 -28.46
CA SER A 398 -52.13 -14.19 -29.82
C SER A 398 -53.64 -14.33 -29.97
N GLU A 399 -54.25 -15.30 -29.28
CA GLU A 399 -55.72 -15.46 -29.22
C GLU A 399 -56.37 -14.29 -28.48
N LYS A 400 -55.79 -13.86 -27.35
CA LYS A 400 -56.28 -12.73 -26.55
C LYS A 400 -56.22 -11.39 -27.29
N TYR A 401 -55.18 -11.17 -28.09
CA TYR A 401 -54.94 -9.92 -28.80
C TYR A 401 -55.36 -9.96 -30.28
N GLU A 402 -55.93 -11.08 -30.76
CA GLU A 402 -56.37 -11.29 -32.15
C GLU A 402 -55.27 -10.99 -33.20
N VAL A 403 -54.06 -11.53 -32.97
CA VAL A 403 -52.87 -11.31 -33.81
C VAL A 403 -52.53 -12.63 -34.53
N ALA A 404 -52.22 -12.59 -35.83
CA ALA A 404 -51.74 -13.78 -36.53
C ALA A 404 -50.28 -14.05 -36.14
N TYR A 405 -50.00 -15.20 -35.54
CA TYR A 405 -48.68 -15.53 -35.00
C TYR A 405 -48.09 -16.75 -35.72
N SER A 406 -47.02 -16.54 -36.48
CA SER A 406 -46.27 -17.58 -37.17
C SER A 406 -44.90 -17.79 -36.54
N PHE A 407 -44.46 -19.05 -36.50
CA PHE A 407 -43.24 -19.46 -35.81
C PHE A 407 -42.44 -20.43 -36.67
N HIS A 408 -41.23 -20.03 -37.04
CA HIS A 408 -40.36 -20.80 -37.93
C HIS A 408 -39.05 -21.13 -37.21
N LEU A 409 -38.90 -22.39 -36.80
CA LEU A 409 -37.67 -22.93 -36.27
C LEU A 409 -36.84 -23.55 -37.40
N THR A 410 -35.52 -23.47 -37.30
CA THR A 410 -34.62 -24.26 -38.15
C THR A 410 -34.58 -25.70 -37.64
N ASP A 411 -34.53 -26.69 -38.55
CA ASP A 411 -34.48 -28.13 -38.19
C ASP A 411 -33.19 -28.54 -37.45
N GLU A 412 -32.11 -27.76 -37.63
CA GLU A 412 -30.83 -27.96 -36.93
C GLU A 412 -30.89 -27.49 -35.47
N ARG A 413 -30.35 -28.28 -34.54
CA ARG A 413 -30.24 -27.92 -33.12
C ARG A 413 -29.21 -26.81 -32.92
N ILE A 414 -29.68 -25.62 -32.53
CA ILE A 414 -28.80 -24.48 -32.23
C ILE A 414 -28.33 -24.56 -30.77
N MET A 415 -27.12 -25.11 -30.57
CA MET A 415 -26.48 -25.19 -29.25
C MET A 415 -25.63 -23.95 -28.97
N LEU A 416 -25.96 -23.20 -27.92
CA LEU A 416 -25.26 -21.96 -27.55
C LEU A 416 -24.82 -21.97 -26.09
N TRP A 417 -23.73 -21.27 -25.78
CA TRP A 417 -23.31 -21.02 -24.39
C TRP A 417 -23.94 -19.72 -23.91
N ALA A 418 -24.93 -19.79 -23.02
CA ALA A 418 -25.55 -18.60 -22.42
C ALA A 418 -26.14 -18.89 -21.03
N ASP A 419 -26.52 -17.82 -20.34
CA ASP A 419 -27.37 -17.88 -19.16
C ASP A 419 -28.83 -18.01 -19.59
N LYS A 420 -29.39 -19.21 -19.37
CA LYS A 420 -30.76 -19.57 -19.77
C LYS A 420 -31.80 -18.60 -19.19
N GLU A 421 -31.70 -18.27 -17.91
CA GLU A 421 -32.70 -17.45 -17.24
C GLU A 421 -32.66 -16.01 -17.74
N LYS A 422 -31.46 -15.44 -17.84
CA LYS A 422 -31.27 -14.06 -18.30
C LYS A 422 -31.66 -13.89 -19.77
N LEU A 423 -31.30 -14.85 -20.62
CA LEU A 423 -31.70 -14.85 -22.02
C LEU A 423 -33.22 -14.97 -22.18
N ASN A 424 -33.87 -15.82 -21.36
CA ASN A 424 -35.32 -15.94 -21.35
C ASN A 424 -36.01 -14.62 -20.97
N ILE A 425 -35.47 -13.88 -19.99
CA ILE A 425 -36.02 -12.57 -19.61
C ILE A 425 -35.94 -11.58 -20.78
N ALA A 426 -34.79 -11.52 -21.47
CA ALA A 426 -34.59 -10.61 -22.60
C ALA A 426 -35.53 -10.92 -23.77
N ILE A 427 -35.55 -12.18 -24.23
CA ILE A 427 -36.40 -12.61 -25.36
C ILE A 427 -37.88 -12.41 -25.05
N ARG A 428 -38.34 -12.82 -23.87
CA ARG A 428 -39.75 -12.67 -23.44
C ARG A 428 -40.17 -11.21 -23.41
N ASN A 429 -39.31 -10.30 -22.94
CA ASN A 429 -39.61 -8.87 -22.89
C ASN A 429 -39.77 -8.29 -24.31
N ILE A 430 -38.91 -8.68 -25.26
CA ILE A 430 -38.96 -8.23 -26.65
C ILE A 430 -40.25 -8.75 -27.33
N ILE A 431 -40.54 -10.05 -27.22
CA ILE A 431 -41.75 -10.65 -27.82
C ILE A 431 -43.02 -10.09 -27.16
N SER A 432 -43.06 -9.97 -25.83
CA SER A 432 -44.21 -9.40 -25.12
C SER A 432 -44.47 -7.93 -25.51
N ASN A 433 -43.43 -7.15 -25.74
CA ASN A 433 -43.58 -5.79 -26.25
C ASN A 433 -44.19 -5.80 -27.65
N ALA A 434 -43.74 -6.69 -28.54
CA ALA A 434 -44.36 -6.82 -29.87
C ALA A 434 -45.87 -7.12 -29.79
N PHE A 435 -46.30 -8.04 -28.92
CA PHE A 435 -47.74 -8.29 -28.71
C PHE A 435 -48.49 -7.11 -28.09
N LYS A 436 -47.89 -6.37 -27.14
CA LYS A 436 -48.54 -5.21 -26.50
C LYS A 436 -48.72 -4.02 -27.44
N PHE A 437 -47.81 -3.83 -28.39
CA PHE A 437 -47.82 -2.72 -29.34
C PHE A 437 -48.31 -3.12 -30.73
N ALA A 438 -48.66 -4.39 -30.93
CA ALA A 438 -49.43 -4.85 -32.07
C ALA A 438 -50.88 -4.38 -31.92
N SER A 439 -51.21 -3.22 -32.50
CA SER A 439 -52.60 -2.79 -32.67
C SER A 439 -53.36 -3.75 -33.60
N VAL A 440 -54.68 -3.79 -33.46
CA VAL A 440 -55.66 -4.68 -34.12
C VAL A 440 -55.21 -5.22 -35.49
N ARG A 441 -55.13 -6.57 -35.58
CA ARG A 441 -54.84 -7.40 -36.78
C ARG A 441 -53.48 -7.17 -37.46
N LYS A 442 -52.40 -7.53 -36.76
CA LYS A 442 -51.03 -7.61 -37.33
C LYS A 442 -50.54 -9.05 -37.41
N ASN A 443 -49.54 -9.29 -38.25
CA ASN A 443 -48.82 -10.55 -38.30
C ASN A 443 -47.51 -10.40 -37.52
N ILE A 444 -47.29 -11.30 -36.55
CA ILE A 444 -46.01 -11.45 -35.85
C ILE A 444 -45.38 -12.75 -36.33
N THR A 445 -44.20 -12.64 -36.94
CA THR A 445 -43.40 -13.80 -37.37
C THR A 445 -42.14 -13.88 -36.52
N VAL A 446 -41.89 -15.02 -35.88
CA VAL A 446 -40.61 -15.28 -35.21
C VAL A 446 -39.87 -16.35 -35.97
N SER A 447 -38.62 -16.07 -36.34
CA SER A 447 -37.73 -17.02 -36.99
C SER A 447 -36.39 -17.13 -36.29
N THR A 448 -35.79 -18.32 -36.36
CA THR A 448 -34.45 -18.59 -35.80
C THR A 448 -33.58 -19.22 -36.87
N GLY A 449 -32.28 -18.94 -36.85
CA GLY A 449 -31.34 -19.57 -37.76
C GLY A 449 -29.88 -19.34 -37.39
N ILE A 450 -28.99 -19.99 -38.14
CA ILE A 450 -27.54 -19.82 -38.03
C ILE A 450 -27.07 -18.96 -39.21
N SER A 451 -26.22 -17.98 -38.93
CA SER A 451 -25.63 -17.13 -39.98
C SER A 451 -24.76 -17.98 -40.92
N LYS A 452 -24.71 -17.62 -42.22
CA LYS A 452 -23.98 -18.35 -43.28
C LYS A 452 -22.50 -18.67 -43.00
N ARG A 453 -21.88 -18.03 -41.99
CA ARG A 453 -20.50 -18.29 -41.53
C ARG A 453 -20.39 -19.28 -40.36
N GLY A 454 -21.50 -19.86 -39.87
CA GLY A 454 -21.54 -20.88 -38.81
C GLY A 454 -21.11 -20.42 -37.41
N LYS A 455 -20.79 -19.13 -37.20
CA LYS A 455 -20.26 -18.61 -35.93
C LYS A 455 -21.29 -17.88 -35.05
N LYS A 456 -22.42 -17.48 -35.65
CA LYS A 456 -23.48 -16.71 -34.99
C LYS A 456 -24.84 -17.38 -35.21
N CYS A 457 -25.71 -17.36 -34.22
CA CYS A 457 -27.14 -17.58 -34.41
C CYS A 457 -27.91 -16.26 -34.34
N TYR A 458 -29.09 -16.24 -34.93
CA TYR A 458 -29.98 -15.09 -34.88
C TYR A 458 -31.41 -15.50 -34.51
N ILE A 459 -32.09 -14.59 -33.81
CA ILE A 459 -33.53 -14.64 -33.55
C ILE A 459 -34.11 -13.40 -34.20
N LYS A 460 -34.97 -13.58 -35.19
CA LYS A 460 -35.58 -12.49 -35.96
C LYS A 460 -37.07 -12.43 -35.66
N LEU A 461 -37.52 -11.33 -35.09
CA LEU A 461 -38.92 -11.03 -34.79
C LEU A 461 -39.39 -9.94 -35.74
N GLU A 462 -40.36 -10.28 -36.56
CA GLU A 462 -40.94 -9.45 -37.59
C GLU A 462 -42.37 -9.05 -37.21
N VAL A 463 -42.63 -7.75 -37.14
CA VAL A 463 -43.96 -7.19 -36.82
C VAL A 463 -44.39 -6.32 -37.98
N GLY A 464 -45.41 -6.75 -38.75
CA GLY A 464 -45.82 -6.08 -40.00
C GLY A 464 -47.32 -5.84 -40.15
N GLU A 465 -47.68 -4.93 -41.06
CA GLU A 465 -49.05 -4.65 -41.51
C GLU A 465 -49.43 -5.36 -42.82
N THR A 466 -50.71 -5.69 -42.93
CA THR A 466 -51.48 -5.57 -44.18
C THR A 466 -52.46 -4.41 -44.01
N GLY A 467 -52.10 -3.19 -44.43
CA GLY A 467 -53.04 -2.05 -44.56
C GLY A 467 -52.78 -0.83 -43.66
N ILE A 468 -52.18 0.18 -44.28
CA ILE A 468 -52.02 1.64 -44.04
C ILE A 468 -52.50 2.30 -42.72
N GLN A 469 -51.52 3.05 -42.15
CA GLN A 469 -51.52 4.25 -41.29
C GLN A 469 -51.69 4.10 -39.76
N GLY A 470 -50.54 4.11 -39.09
CA GLY A 470 -50.39 4.49 -37.67
C GLY A 470 -48.92 4.74 -37.29
N ASN A 471 -48.40 5.93 -37.59
CA ASN A 471 -46.97 6.27 -37.48
C ASN A 471 -46.42 6.32 -36.03
N GLU A 472 -47.26 6.43 -35.00
CA GLU A 472 -46.81 6.61 -33.59
C GLU A 472 -46.42 5.31 -32.88
N ALA A 473 -47.15 4.21 -33.11
CA ALA A 473 -46.85 2.92 -32.44
C ALA A 473 -45.53 2.31 -32.94
N LEU A 474 -45.23 2.45 -34.24
CA LEU A 474 -43.97 2.03 -34.84
C LEU A 474 -42.79 2.91 -34.42
N GLN A 475 -43.03 4.19 -34.09
CA GLN A 475 -41.99 5.05 -33.50
C GLN A 475 -41.59 4.58 -32.10
N ILE A 476 -42.55 4.20 -31.25
CA ILE A 476 -42.27 3.71 -29.88
C ILE A 476 -41.52 2.37 -29.91
N LEU A 477 -41.86 1.47 -30.85
CA LEU A 477 -41.14 0.21 -31.06
C LEU A 477 -39.71 0.45 -31.58
N ALA A 478 -39.50 1.39 -32.50
CA ALA A 478 -38.18 1.71 -33.04
C ALA A 478 -37.29 2.53 -32.09
N HIS A 479 -37.85 3.15 -31.03
CA HIS A 479 -37.09 3.99 -30.11
C HIS A 479 -36.42 3.17 -29.01
N VAL A 480 -35.14 2.85 -29.20
CA VAL A 480 -34.23 2.43 -28.13
C VAL A 480 -33.67 3.71 -27.50
N PRO A 481 -33.99 4.05 -26.25
CA PRO A 481 -33.48 5.27 -25.64
C PRO A 481 -31.96 5.17 -25.48
N LYS A 482 -31.22 6.02 -26.21
CA LYS A 482 -29.77 6.18 -26.05
C LYS A 482 -29.49 6.92 -24.74
N TYR A 483 -28.93 6.19 -23.78
CA TYR A 483 -28.15 6.57 -22.57
C TYR A 483 -28.47 7.83 -21.71
N ASP A 484 -29.40 8.71 -22.08
CA ASP A 484 -29.80 9.87 -21.28
C ASP A 484 -31.29 9.76 -20.92
N ILE A 485 -31.57 9.19 -19.74
CA ILE A 485 -32.89 9.33 -19.11
C ILE A 485 -32.66 9.92 -17.72
N SER A 486 -33.01 11.20 -17.58
CA SER A 486 -33.40 11.77 -16.30
C SER A 486 -34.60 10.98 -15.78
N TRP A 487 -34.46 10.42 -14.58
CA TRP A 487 -35.46 9.55 -13.96
C TRP A 487 -36.77 10.33 -13.77
N ASN A 488 -37.75 10.15 -14.66
CA ASN A 488 -39.08 10.76 -14.55
C ASN A 488 -40.09 9.70 -14.05
N PRO A 489 -40.59 9.80 -12.81
CA PRO A 489 -41.47 8.80 -12.19
C PRO A 489 -42.80 8.58 -12.92
N TYR A 490 -43.22 9.50 -13.79
CA TYR A 490 -44.51 9.48 -14.46
C TYR A 490 -44.55 8.69 -15.80
N HIS A 491 -43.40 8.20 -16.29
CA HIS A 491 -43.32 7.30 -17.46
C HIS A 491 -43.14 5.81 -17.07
N GLN A 492 -43.76 5.39 -15.97
CA GLN A 492 -43.76 4.01 -15.49
C GLN A 492 -44.55 3.08 -16.42
N GLY A 493 -43.87 2.42 -17.36
CA GLY A 493 -44.44 1.26 -18.04
C GLY A 493 -43.79 0.85 -19.35
N LYS A 494 -43.07 1.75 -20.05
CA LYS A 494 -42.69 1.52 -21.46
C LYS A 494 -41.19 1.37 -21.75
N GLY A 495 -40.26 1.84 -20.91
CA GLY A 495 -38.83 1.91 -21.27
C GLY A 495 -37.88 0.87 -20.67
N ILE A 496 -38.12 0.41 -19.42
CA ILE A 496 -37.11 -0.37 -18.67
C ILE A 496 -36.87 -1.75 -19.28
N GLY A 497 -37.92 -2.40 -19.80
CA GLY A 497 -37.84 -3.77 -20.30
C GLY A 497 -36.95 -3.94 -21.54
N LEU A 498 -36.94 -2.94 -22.44
CA LEU A 498 -36.15 -3.01 -23.68
C LEU A 498 -34.66 -2.74 -23.40
N ILE A 499 -34.36 -1.70 -22.61
CA ILE A 499 -32.98 -1.39 -22.19
C ILE A 499 -32.37 -2.56 -21.41
N LEU A 500 -33.16 -3.15 -20.50
CA LEU A 500 -32.75 -4.35 -19.77
C LEU A 500 -32.42 -5.51 -20.72
N SER A 501 -33.25 -5.71 -21.74
CA SER A 501 -33.06 -6.81 -22.70
C SER A 501 -31.81 -6.60 -23.56
N GLU A 502 -31.55 -5.37 -23.99
CA GLU A 502 -30.34 -5.01 -24.75
C GLU A 502 -29.07 -5.22 -23.92
N GLU A 503 -29.04 -4.71 -22.68
CA GLU A 503 -27.89 -4.90 -21.77
C GLU A 503 -27.64 -6.38 -21.45
N LEU A 504 -28.70 -7.17 -21.24
CA LEU A 504 -28.56 -8.62 -21.03
C LEU A 504 -28.00 -9.32 -22.27
N ILE A 505 -28.44 -8.96 -23.48
CA ILE A 505 -27.93 -9.53 -24.73
C ILE A 505 -26.48 -9.08 -24.98
N HIS A 506 -26.14 -7.83 -24.64
CA HIS A 506 -24.77 -7.31 -24.72
C HIS A 506 -23.82 -8.04 -23.76
N LEU A 507 -24.26 -8.34 -22.52
CA LEU A 507 -23.48 -9.17 -21.60
C LEU A 507 -23.24 -10.60 -22.13
N HIS A 508 -24.14 -11.10 -22.98
CA HIS A 508 -23.94 -12.36 -23.71
C HIS A 508 -23.03 -12.21 -24.93
N CYS A 509 -22.38 -11.05 -25.12
CA CYS A 509 -21.61 -10.68 -26.31
C CYS A 509 -22.44 -10.73 -27.60
N GLY A 510 -23.75 -10.51 -27.49
CA GLY A 510 -24.68 -10.39 -28.60
C GLY A 510 -25.00 -8.94 -28.95
N SER A 511 -25.78 -8.75 -30.01
CA SER A 511 -26.27 -7.44 -30.44
C SER A 511 -27.74 -7.50 -30.79
N VAL A 512 -28.49 -6.45 -30.43
CA VAL A 512 -29.89 -6.26 -30.87
C VAL A 512 -29.88 -5.21 -31.96
N ILE A 513 -30.36 -5.58 -33.13
CA ILE A 513 -30.49 -4.69 -34.30
C ILE A 513 -31.98 -4.46 -34.52
N VAL A 514 -32.38 -3.20 -34.66
CA VAL A 514 -33.77 -2.81 -34.94
C VAL A 514 -33.81 -2.13 -36.30
N GLU A 515 -34.46 -2.76 -37.26
CA GLU A 515 -34.67 -2.21 -38.59
C GLU A 515 -36.13 -1.77 -38.74
N LYS A 516 -36.32 -0.51 -39.13
CA LYS A 516 -37.65 0.04 -39.40
C LYS A 516 -37.82 0.18 -40.91
N HIS A 517 -38.79 -0.55 -41.45
CA HIS A 517 -39.31 -0.37 -42.80
C HIS A 517 -40.68 0.34 -42.73
N GLU A 518 -41.15 0.89 -43.85
CA GLU A 518 -42.39 1.70 -43.90
C GLU A 518 -43.63 0.99 -43.35
N SER A 519 -43.67 -0.35 -43.41
CA SER A 519 -44.80 -1.17 -42.95
C SER A 519 -44.40 -2.32 -42.01
N GLN A 520 -43.15 -2.36 -41.56
CA GLN A 520 -42.62 -3.46 -40.74
C GLN A 520 -41.51 -3.01 -39.80
N VAL A 521 -41.49 -3.54 -38.58
CA VAL A 521 -40.33 -3.44 -37.67
C VAL A 521 -39.75 -4.83 -37.49
N ILE A 522 -38.44 -4.92 -37.65
CA ILE A 522 -37.68 -6.16 -37.52
C ILE A 522 -36.71 -6.01 -36.36
N TYR A 523 -36.84 -6.88 -35.36
CA TYR A 523 -35.85 -7.05 -34.30
C TYR A 523 -35.00 -8.27 -34.61
N THR A 524 -33.70 -8.08 -34.73
CA THR A 524 -32.73 -9.15 -34.94
C THR A 524 -31.80 -9.22 -33.73
N ILE A 525 -31.87 -10.31 -32.98
CA ILE A 525 -30.95 -10.63 -31.89
C ILE A 525 -29.87 -11.54 -32.46
N GLU A 526 -28.62 -11.10 -32.46
CA GLU A 526 -27.48 -11.93 -32.84
C GLU A 526 -26.71 -12.41 -31.61
N LEU A 527 -26.38 -13.71 -31.54
CA LEU A 527 -25.61 -14.32 -30.48
C LEU A 527 -24.47 -15.18 -31.04
N LEU A 528 -23.35 -15.26 -30.31
CA LEU A 528 -22.19 -16.07 -30.66
C LEU A 528 -22.33 -17.49 -30.10
N LEU A 529 -22.02 -18.53 -30.89
CA LEU A 529 -22.24 -19.93 -30.48
C LEU A 529 -21.15 -20.49 -29.54
N GLY A 530 -19.90 -20.02 -29.65
CA GLY A 530 -18.73 -20.61 -28.97
C GLY A 530 -18.47 -20.06 -27.55
N LYS A 531 -17.61 -20.71 -26.75
CA LYS A 531 -17.29 -20.27 -25.38
C LYS A 531 -16.23 -19.14 -25.28
N LYS A 532 -15.39 -18.99 -26.32
CA LYS A 532 -14.12 -18.21 -26.27
C LYS A 532 -14.30 -16.69 -26.14
N HIS A 533 -15.49 -16.16 -26.40
CA HIS A 533 -15.75 -14.73 -26.36
C HIS A 533 -16.05 -14.21 -24.95
N TYR A 534 -16.28 -15.09 -23.98
CA TYR A 534 -16.45 -14.71 -22.58
C TYR A 534 -15.11 -14.66 -21.85
N ALA A 535 -14.85 -13.55 -21.14
CA ALA A 535 -13.71 -13.47 -20.24
C ALA A 535 -13.98 -14.28 -18.94
N PRO A 536 -13.05 -15.13 -18.48
CA PRO A 536 -13.24 -15.94 -17.26
C PRO A 536 -13.50 -15.13 -15.98
N THR A 537 -13.15 -13.84 -15.98
CA THR A 537 -13.35 -12.92 -14.85
C THR A 537 -14.78 -12.35 -14.77
N GLU A 538 -15.56 -12.45 -15.84
CA GLU A 538 -16.86 -11.79 -16.00
C GLU A 538 -18.05 -12.76 -15.88
N VAL A 539 -17.81 -14.07 -16.06
CA VAL A 539 -18.87 -15.08 -16.12
C VAL A 539 -18.51 -16.33 -15.30
N ASN A 540 -19.54 -17.02 -14.80
CA ASN A 540 -19.38 -18.32 -14.16
C ASN A 540 -19.77 -19.42 -15.15
N PHE A 541 -18.90 -20.41 -15.36
CA PHE A 541 -19.23 -21.57 -16.18
C PHE A 541 -19.71 -22.73 -15.31
N CYS A 542 -20.96 -23.16 -15.51
CA CYS A 542 -21.49 -24.34 -14.84
C CYS A 542 -20.83 -25.60 -15.43
N LYS A 543 -20.23 -26.46 -14.58
CA LYS A 543 -19.80 -27.81 -14.99
C LYS A 543 -21.03 -28.71 -15.01
N LYS A 544 -21.22 -29.49 -16.08
CA LYS A 544 -22.25 -30.55 -16.10
C LYS A 544 -21.94 -31.54 -14.97
N SER A 545 -22.96 -31.92 -14.21
CA SER A 545 -22.95 -33.12 -13.40
C SER A 545 -22.87 -34.32 -14.34
N ASP A 546 -21.70 -34.94 -14.40
CA ASP A 546 -21.53 -36.25 -15.04
C ASP A 546 -22.27 -37.29 -14.20
N GLY A 547 -23.30 -37.89 -14.80
CA GLY A 547 -24.09 -38.93 -14.15
C GLY A 547 -25.34 -39.24 -14.95
N GLU A 548 -25.18 -39.78 -16.15
CA GLU A 548 -26.10 -40.75 -16.75
C GLU A 548 -25.43 -41.37 -17.98
N THR A 549 -24.91 -42.57 -17.78
CA THR A 549 -24.38 -43.47 -18.80
C THR A 549 -25.55 -44.18 -19.48
N GLU A 550 -25.54 -44.23 -20.81
CA GLU A 550 -26.52 -44.99 -21.60
C GLU A 550 -26.35 -46.52 -21.42
N GLN A 551 -27.48 -47.23 -21.27
CA GLN A 551 -27.97 -48.40 -22.04
C GLN A 551 -28.80 -49.36 -21.17
N PRO A 552 -29.72 -50.20 -21.73
CA PRO A 552 -30.63 -50.00 -22.87
C PRO A 552 -32.08 -50.47 -22.55
N LEU A 553 -33.02 -50.21 -23.47
CA LEU A 553 -34.43 -50.63 -23.41
C LEU A 553 -34.62 -52.16 -23.24
N ALA A 554 -35.54 -52.54 -22.35
CA ALA A 554 -36.30 -53.80 -22.43
C ALA A 554 -37.79 -53.52 -22.21
N LYS A 555 -38.59 -54.23 -22.99
CA LYS A 555 -40.03 -54.04 -23.26
C LYS A 555 -40.94 -54.65 -22.20
N ASP A 556 -42.19 -54.16 -22.27
CA ASP A 556 -43.47 -54.84 -22.06
C ASP A 556 -44.06 -55.02 -20.65
N ASN A 557 -45.35 -54.65 -20.63
CA ASN A 557 -46.47 -55.04 -19.75
C ASN A 557 -46.42 -54.42 -18.33
N ASP A 558 -47.43 -53.68 -17.84
CA ASP A 558 -48.84 -54.03 -17.91
C ASP A 558 -49.77 -52.85 -17.60
N ASN A 559 -51.00 -53.02 -18.09
CA ASN A 559 -52.16 -52.16 -17.90
C ASN A 559 -52.53 -51.94 -16.42
N ARG A 560 -53.02 -50.73 -16.10
CA ARG A 560 -54.41 -50.48 -15.61
C ARG A 560 -54.56 -49.07 -15.03
N LEU A 561 -55.32 -48.22 -15.71
CA LEU A 561 -56.35 -47.40 -15.05
C LEU A 561 -57.41 -48.34 -14.44
N PRO A 562 -58.04 -48.01 -13.30
CA PRO A 562 -59.32 -47.26 -13.36
C PRO A 562 -59.54 -46.33 -12.13
N GLU A 563 -60.14 -45.15 -12.31
CA GLU A 563 -61.56 -44.77 -12.09
C GLU A 563 -61.90 -44.19 -10.70
N GLN A 564 -62.85 -43.26 -10.77
CA GLN A 564 -63.54 -42.53 -9.71
C GLN A 564 -64.50 -43.44 -8.93
N LEU A 565 -64.89 -43.01 -7.72
CA LEU A 565 -66.22 -43.04 -7.06
C LEU A 565 -66.00 -42.60 -5.59
N GLN A 566 -66.49 -41.44 -5.17
CA GLN A 566 -67.80 -41.18 -4.52
C GLN A 566 -67.95 -41.75 -3.10
N GLU A 567 -68.28 -40.80 -2.20
CA GLU A 567 -69.10 -40.91 -0.98
C GLU A 567 -68.55 -41.73 0.20
N ASP A 568 -68.27 -41.04 1.31
CA ASP A 568 -69.19 -41.13 2.46
C ASP A 568 -69.04 -39.93 3.41
N GLU A 569 -70.07 -39.07 3.40
CA GLU A 569 -70.45 -38.23 4.51
C GLU A 569 -71.17 -39.10 5.55
N SER A 570 -70.53 -39.40 6.67
CA SER A 570 -71.25 -39.51 7.96
C SER A 570 -70.25 -39.69 9.11
N LEU A 571 -70.13 -38.63 9.92
CA LEU A 571 -69.94 -38.64 11.39
C LEU A 571 -69.50 -37.23 11.83
N GLN A 572 -70.31 -36.22 11.50
CA GLN A 572 -70.49 -35.09 12.41
C GLN A 572 -71.58 -35.47 13.40
N LYS A 573 -71.23 -35.64 14.68
CA LYS A 573 -72.04 -35.35 15.87
C LYS A 573 -71.29 -35.81 17.11
N GLN A 574 -70.41 -34.97 17.64
CA GLN A 574 -70.06 -34.83 19.08
C GLN A 574 -68.73 -34.08 19.25
N ALA A 575 -68.74 -32.76 19.06
CA ALA A 575 -67.77 -31.84 19.68
C ALA A 575 -68.20 -30.36 19.52
N GLU A 576 -69.49 -30.06 19.61
CA GLU A 576 -69.99 -28.68 19.77
C GLU A 576 -70.80 -28.60 21.05
N LYS A 577 -70.08 -28.51 22.17
CA LYS A 577 -70.52 -28.02 23.49
C LYS A 577 -69.25 -27.94 24.34
N ASP A 578 -68.88 -26.71 24.73
CA ASP A 578 -67.85 -26.33 25.72
C ASP A 578 -66.78 -25.34 25.22
N LYS A 579 -67.19 -24.25 24.57
CA LYS A 579 -66.40 -23.02 24.50
C LYS A 579 -67.24 -21.77 24.77
N THR A 580 -67.83 -21.72 25.95
CA THR A 580 -68.27 -20.47 26.59
C THR A 580 -68.11 -20.64 28.10
N ILE A 581 -67.55 -19.61 28.76
CA ILE A 581 -67.23 -19.50 30.20
C ILE A 581 -65.79 -19.88 30.56
N ARG A 582 -64.86 -18.92 30.44
CA ARG A 582 -64.13 -18.34 31.58
C ARG A 582 -63.08 -17.31 31.14
N LYS A 583 -63.39 -16.04 31.38
CA LYS A 583 -62.42 -14.97 31.57
C LYS A 583 -62.25 -14.73 33.07
N LYS A 584 -60.98 -14.64 33.49
CA LYS A 584 -60.42 -14.04 34.73
C LYS A 584 -60.84 -14.60 36.09
N SER A 585 -59.89 -15.23 36.78
CA SER A 585 -59.48 -14.85 38.15
C SER A 585 -58.12 -15.48 38.49
N SER A 586 -57.37 -14.79 39.32
CA SER A 586 -55.98 -14.97 39.70
C SER A 586 -55.75 -16.01 40.81
N ARG A 587 -54.64 -16.76 40.66
CA ARG A 587 -53.68 -17.25 41.66
C ARG A 587 -54.09 -18.35 42.66
N SER A 588 -53.56 -19.54 42.40
CA SER A 588 -53.11 -20.60 43.34
C SER A 588 -52.46 -21.68 42.47
N GLU A 589 -51.14 -21.64 42.19
CA GLU A 589 -50.08 -22.33 42.96
C GLU A 589 -50.53 -23.73 43.45
N TYR A 590 -49.92 -24.79 42.88
CA TYR A 590 -50.20 -26.23 43.07
C TYR A 590 -51.06 -27.00 42.03
N ILE A 591 -50.98 -26.73 40.72
CA ILE A 591 -51.14 -27.80 39.71
C ILE A 591 -50.25 -27.49 38.49
N SER A 592 -48.98 -27.90 38.52
CA SER A 592 -48.04 -27.77 37.38
C SER A 592 -47.38 -29.11 37.04
N ASN A 593 -48.18 -30.15 36.81
CA ASN A 593 -47.70 -31.45 36.35
C ASN A 593 -48.77 -32.09 35.47
N PHE A 594 -48.80 -31.69 34.20
CA PHE A 594 -49.13 -32.47 32.99
C PHE A 594 -49.55 -31.50 31.88
N PHE A 595 -48.91 -31.60 30.71
CA PHE A 595 -49.06 -30.81 29.47
C PHE A 595 -48.32 -29.45 29.42
N ASP A 596 -47.15 -29.46 28.76
CA ASP A 596 -46.76 -28.49 27.70
C ASP A 596 -45.31 -28.78 27.26
N ASN A 597 -45.14 -29.43 26.11
CA ASN A 597 -43.82 -29.72 25.52
C ASN A 597 -43.74 -29.13 24.10
N THR A 598 -44.26 -27.92 23.93
CA THR A 598 -44.16 -27.14 22.69
C THR A 598 -42.72 -26.59 22.57
N PRO A 599 -42.03 -26.80 21.43
CA PRO A 599 -40.65 -26.31 21.27
C PRO A 599 -40.60 -24.79 21.28
N LEU A 600 -39.59 -24.24 21.97
CA LEU A 600 -39.38 -22.80 22.09
C LEU A 600 -38.46 -22.28 20.96
N ILE A 601 -38.98 -21.39 20.12
CA ILE A 601 -38.22 -20.74 19.05
C ILE A 601 -37.96 -19.26 19.41
N LEU A 602 -36.71 -18.83 19.31
CA LEU A 602 -36.36 -17.40 19.36
C LEU A 602 -36.17 -16.85 17.96
N LEU A 603 -37.04 -15.94 17.55
CA LEU A 603 -36.94 -15.17 16.31
C LEU A 603 -36.23 -13.83 16.57
N ILE A 604 -35.13 -13.57 15.86
CA ILE A 604 -34.43 -12.28 15.89
C ILE A 604 -34.77 -11.55 14.60
N GLU A 605 -35.67 -10.56 14.66
CA GLU A 605 -36.20 -9.83 13.50
C GLU A 605 -36.37 -8.34 13.87
N ASN A 606 -35.74 -7.45 13.10
CA ASN A 606 -35.75 -6.01 13.38
C ASN A 606 -37.08 -5.34 12.98
N ASN A 607 -37.72 -5.84 11.93
CA ASN A 607 -39.02 -5.33 11.52
C ASN A 607 -40.13 -5.97 12.37
N ARG A 608 -40.81 -5.17 13.19
CA ARG A 608 -41.85 -5.65 14.12
C ARG A 608 -43.01 -6.33 13.38
N ASP A 609 -43.45 -5.79 12.25
CA ASP A 609 -44.56 -6.35 11.48
C ASP A 609 -44.20 -7.73 10.90
N LEU A 610 -42.96 -7.91 10.42
CA LEU A 610 -42.45 -9.22 10.02
C LEU A 610 -42.34 -10.18 11.21
N ALA A 611 -41.86 -9.71 12.35
CA ALA A 611 -41.77 -10.51 13.56
C ALA A 611 -43.15 -10.99 14.04
N ASP A 612 -44.16 -10.13 13.98
CA ASP A 612 -45.54 -10.45 14.33
C ASP A 612 -46.16 -11.40 13.30
N LEU A 613 -45.90 -11.20 12.01
CA LEU A 613 -46.30 -12.14 10.96
C LEU A 613 -45.73 -13.54 11.21
N PHE A 614 -44.42 -13.67 11.49
CA PHE A 614 -43.81 -14.96 11.79
C PHE A 614 -44.34 -15.57 13.09
N LYS A 615 -44.57 -14.75 14.11
CA LYS A 615 -45.19 -15.19 15.36
C LYS A 615 -46.59 -15.75 15.11
N TRP A 616 -47.39 -15.14 14.24
CA TRP A 616 -48.71 -15.66 13.85
C TRP A 616 -48.62 -16.90 12.95
N GLN A 617 -47.59 -17.03 12.12
CA GLN A 617 -47.43 -18.19 11.24
C GLN A 617 -46.93 -19.43 11.99
N LEU A 618 -46.04 -19.25 12.97
CA LEU A 618 -45.40 -20.32 13.73
C LEU A 618 -46.08 -20.62 15.06
N GLY A 619 -46.89 -19.69 15.59
CA GLY A 619 -47.55 -19.81 16.89
C GLY A 619 -48.53 -20.97 17.03
N ASP A 620 -48.98 -21.56 15.91
CA ASP A 620 -49.83 -22.75 15.90
C ASP A 620 -49.07 -24.02 16.39
N ARG A 621 -47.74 -24.07 16.22
CA ARG A 621 -46.92 -25.26 16.50
C ARG A 621 -45.78 -25.00 17.51
N TYR A 622 -45.38 -23.75 17.69
CA TYR A 622 -44.21 -23.37 18.46
C TYR A 622 -44.52 -22.23 19.43
N GLU A 623 -43.86 -22.23 20.59
CA GLU A 623 -43.78 -21.02 21.41
C GLU A 623 -42.74 -20.08 20.78
N VAL A 624 -43.14 -18.88 20.37
CA VAL A 624 -42.26 -17.95 19.65
C VAL A 624 -41.96 -16.72 20.49
N LEU A 625 -40.69 -16.57 20.87
CA LEU A 625 -40.14 -15.35 21.44
C LEU A 625 -39.52 -14.50 20.33
N THR A 626 -39.70 -13.19 20.39
CA THR A 626 -39.13 -12.25 19.40
C THR A 626 -38.04 -11.39 20.05
N ALA A 627 -37.04 -10.98 19.28
CA ALA A 627 -36.03 -10.01 19.65
C ALA A 627 -35.80 -9.04 18.49
N THR A 628 -35.72 -7.74 18.78
CA THR A 628 -35.64 -6.69 17.76
C THR A 628 -34.23 -6.43 17.25
N ASN A 629 -33.22 -6.87 18.00
CA ASN A 629 -31.82 -6.70 17.64
C ASN A 629 -30.95 -7.86 18.14
N ILE A 630 -29.73 -7.94 17.64
CA ILE A 630 -28.78 -9.02 17.93
C ILE A 630 -28.41 -9.07 19.42
N THR A 631 -28.24 -7.92 20.07
CA THR A 631 -27.81 -7.86 21.47
C THR A 631 -28.91 -8.34 22.41
N GLU A 632 -30.15 -7.94 22.16
CA GLU A 632 -31.36 -8.46 22.82
C GLU A 632 -31.51 -9.96 22.54
N GLY A 633 -31.31 -10.38 21.30
CA GLY A 633 -31.34 -11.79 20.89
C GLY A 633 -30.34 -12.62 21.69
N LEU A 634 -29.06 -12.25 21.72
CA LEU A 634 -28.03 -12.94 22.49
C LEU A 634 -28.31 -12.97 24.01
N LYS A 635 -28.89 -11.91 24.57
CA LYS A 635 -29.35 -11.90 25.97
C LYS A 635 -30.47 -12.93 26.17
N LYS A 636 -31.50 -12.94 25.31
CA LYS A 636 -32.62 -13.89 25.37
C LYS A 636 -32.18 -15.34 25.16
N ILE A 637 -31.19 -15.61 24.29
CA ILE A 637 -30.64 -16.96 24.12
C ILE A 637 -30.05 -17.47 25.45
N ASN A 638 -29.29 -16.65 26.16
CA ASN A 638 -28.68 -17.04 27.45
C ASN A 638 -29.70 -17.14 28.59
N LEU A 639 -30.79 -16.38 28.55
CA LEU A 639 -31.82 -16.40 29.59
C LEU A 639 -32.80 -17.56 29.39
N CYS A 640 -33.35 -17.68 28.19
CA CYS A 640 -34.46 -18.57 27.87
C CYS A 640 -34.02 -19.96 27.41
N HIS A 641 -32.80 -20.11 26.84
CA HIS A 641 -32.32 -21.36 26.24
C HIS A 641 -33.33 -21.98 25.25
N PRO A 642 -33.64 -21.28 24.15
CA PRO A 642 -34.59 -21.77 23.16
C PRO A 642 -34.13 -23.09 22.53
N ASP A 643 -35.09 -23.90 22.09
CA ASP A 643 -34.82 -25.10 21.30
C ASP A 643 -34.24 -24.75 19.94
N MET A 644 -34.54 -23.57 19.39
CA MET A 644 -33.96 -23.09 18.14
C MET A 644 -33.90 -21.57 18.06
N VAL A 645 -32.91 -21.04 17.35
CA VAL A 645 -32.82 -19.61 17.02
C VAL A 645 -33.02 -19.43 15.53
N VAL A 646 -33.95 -18.56 15.15
CA VAL A 646 -34.21 -18.15 13.77
C VAL A 646 -33.79 -16.69 13.61
N ILE A 647 -32.88 -16.41 12.67
CA ILE A 647 -32.47 -15.05 12.32
C ILE A 647 -33.28 -14.60 11.12
N GLY A 648 -34.03 -13.52 11.32
CA GLY A 648 -34.94 -12.93 10.36
C GLY A 648 -34.28 -12.31 9.14
N GLN A 649 -35.10 -12.05 8.13
CA GLN A 649 -34.69 -11.63 6.78
C GLN A 649 -34.08 -10.23 6.73
N THR A 650 -34.37 -9.37 7.72
CA THR A 650 -33.84 -8.01 7.77
C THR A 650 -32.38 -7.94 8.21
N PHE A 651 -31.84 -9.00 8.81
CA PHE A 651 -30.46 -9.02 9.25
C PHE A 651 -29.51 -9.39 8.10
N SER A 652 -28.38 -8.69 8.04
CA SER A 652 -27.33 -8.99 7.07
C SER A 652 -26.69 -10.36 7.34
N LYS A 653 -26.06 -10.92 6.30
CA LYS A 653 -25.24 -12.13 6.40
C LYS A 653 -24.15 -12.03 7.48
N ILE A 654 -23.56 -10.85 7.68
CA ILE A 654 -22.52 -10.60 8.70
C ILE A 654 -23.10 -10.71 10.10
N ASN A 655 -24.28 -10.15 10.30
CA ASN A 655 -25.00 -10.17 11.58
C ASN A 655 -25.34 -11.61 12.00
N ALA A 656 -25.77 -12.44 11.05
CA ALA A 656 -26.03 -13.86 11.31
C ALA A 656 -24.77 -14.63 11.72
N LEU A 657 -23.64 -14.37 11.07
CA LEU A 657 -22.34 -14.95 11.42
C LEU A 657 -21.85 -14.51 12.80
N GLU A 658 -22.13 -13.27 13.19
CA GLU A 658 -21.78 -12.76 14.52
C GLU A 658 -22.53 -13.53 15.62
N VAL A 659 -23.84 -13.73 15.46
CA VAL A 659 -24.64 -14.53 16.40
C VAL A 659 -24.12 -15.96 16.47
N LEU A 660 -23.81 -16.58 15.33
CA LEU A 660 -23.25 -17.94 15.29
C LEU A 660 -21.91 -18.02 16.03
N LYS A 661 -20.97 -17.11 15.75
CA LYS A 661 -19.66 -17.09 16.41
C LYS A 661 -19.79 -16.90 17.91
N CYS A 662 -20.64 -15.96 18.35
CA CYS A 662 -20.89 -15.71 19.77
C CYS A 662 -21.55 -16.92 20.45
N SER A 663 -22.51 -17.56 19.80
CA SER A 663 -23.18 -18.76 20.31
C SER A 663 -22.21 -19.94 20.43
N ARG A 664 -21.42 -20.22 19.39
CA ARG A 664 -20.47 -21.35 19.39
C ARG A 664 -19.29 -21.16 20.36
N LYS A 665 -18.85 -19.92 20.61
CA LYS A 665 -17.83 -19.62 21.63
C LYS A 665 -18.35 -19.81 23.05
N ASN A 666 -19.63 -19.51 23.28
CA ASN A 666 -20.24 -19.60 24.60
C ASN A 666 -20.77 -21.02 24.88
N PHE A 667 -20.02 -21.76 25.69
CA PHE A 667 -20.33 -23.15 26.05
C PHE A 667 -21.75 -23.35 26.61
N ARG A 668 -22.37 -22.33 27.23
CA ARG A 668 -23.74 -22.41 27.76
C ARG A 668 -24.79 -22.63 26.67
N ILE A 669 -24.56 -22.07 25.49
CA ILE A 669 -25.56 -21.98 24.40
C ILE A 669 -25.08 -22.58 23.07
N SER A 670 -23.82 -23.04 23.02
CA SER A 670 -23.17 -23.60 21.82
C SER A 670 -23.88 -24.75 21.12
N HIS A 671 -24.80 -25.43 21.80
CA HIS A 671 -25.54 -26.60 21.33
C HIS A 671 -26.88 -26.24 20.66
N ILE A 672 -27.31 -24.98 20.77
CA ILE A 672 -28.58 -24.50 20.23
C ILE A 672 -28.45 -24.38 18.69
N PRO A 673 -29.38 -24.96 17.92
CA PRO A 673 -29.38 -24.86 16.46
C PRO A 673 -29.76 -23.45 16.01
N LEU A 674 -29.17 -23.02 14.90
CA LEU A 674 -29.34 -21.68 14.35
C LEU A 674 -29.76 -21.76 12.88
N VAL A 675 -30.89 -21.14 12.55
CA VAL A 675 -31.47 -21.08 11.21
C VAL A 675 -31.41 -19.64 10.71
N VAL A 676 -30.97 -19.45 9.47
CA VAL A 676 -30.87 -18.12 8.85
C VAL A 676 -31.88 -18.01 7.71
N LEU A 677 -32.72 -16.98 7.77
CA LEU A 677 -33.64 -16.63 6.70
C LEU A 677 -32.95 -15.65 5.75
N ALA A 678 -32.54 -16.10 4.57
CA ALA A 678 -31.80 -15.30 3.60
C ALA A 678 -32.70 -14.80 2.45
N VAL A 679 -32.51 -13.54 2.05
CA VAL A 679 -33.30 -12.89 0.98
C VAL A 679 -32.69 -13.11 -0.41
N GLU A 680 -31.42 -13.53 -0.52
CA GLU A 680 -30.72 -13.71 -1.80
C GLU A 680 -30.14 -15.12 -1.96
N GLY A 681 -30.63 -15.83 -2.98
CA GLY A 681 -30.23 -17.19 -3.40
C GLY A 681 -28.98 -17.20 -4.28
N ASN A 682 -27.85 -16.69 -3.77
CA ASN A 682 -26.56 -17.07 -4.35
C ASN A 682 -26.10 -18.36 -3.66
N ASP A 683 -26.11 -19.48 -4.40
CA ASP A 683 -25.72 -20.82 -3.93
C ASP A 683 -24.34 -20.86 -3.25
N ASP A 684 -23.40 -20.02 -3.71
CA ASP A 684 -22.06 -19.87 -3.11
C ASP A 684 -22.08 -19.43 -1.64
N SER A 685 -23.14 -18.76 -1.21
CA SER A 685 -23.26 -18.29 0.17
C SER A 685 -23.87 -19.34 1.10
N GLU A 686 -24.77 -20.18 0.59
CA GLU A 686 -25.40 -21.24 1.39
C GLU A 686 -24.39 -22.31 1.79
N THR A 687 -23.56 -22.78 0.85
CA THR A 687 -22.47 -23.73 1.11
C THR A 687 -21.48 -23.19 2.15
N LYS A 688 -21.16 -21.89 2.09
CA LYS A 688 -20.31 -21.22 3.08
C LYS A 688 -20.93 -21.14 4.46
N PHE A 689 -22.24 -20.89 4.57
CA PHE A 689 -22.96 -20.88 5.85
C PHE A 689 -23.06 -22.28 6.48
N LEU A 690 -23.37 -23.29 5.66
CA LEU A 690 -23.42 -24.68 6.09
C LEU A 690 -22.03 -25.16 6.56
N GLY A 691 -20.97 -24.85 5.80
CA GLY A 691 -19.58 -25.15 6.18
C GLY A 691 -19.12 -24.47 7.47
N MET A 692 -19.80 -23.41 7.93
CA MET A 692 -19.52 -22.72 9.19
C MET A 692 -20.34 -23.24 10.39
N GLY A 693 -21.23 -24.21 10.18
CA GLY A 693 -22.01 -24.84 11.25
C GLY A 693 -23.35 -24.15 11.56
N VAL A 694 -23.92 -23.40 10.60
CA VAL A 694 -25.34 -23.02 10.60
C VAL A 694 -26.19 -24.27 10.38
N SER A 695 -27.29 -24.40 11.11
CA SER A 695 -28.15 -25.59 11.05
C SER A 695 -28.98 -25.67 9.78
N ALA A 696 -29.49 -24.54 9.30
CA ALA A 696 -30.11 -24.44 7.98
C ALA A 696 -30.11 -22.99 7.45
N CYS A 697 -30.07 -22.86 6.12
CA CYS A 697 -30.38 -21.63 5.40
C CYS A 697 -31.72 -21.82 4.69
N VAL A 698 -32.58 -20.79 4.71
CA VAL A 698 -33.84 -20.79 3.96
C VAL A 698 -33.86 -19.55 3.07
N THR A 699 -33.80 -19.75 1.75
CA THR A 699 -33.77 -18.69 0.74
C THR A 699 -35.14 -18.47 0.09
N GLY A 700 -35.56 -17.21 -0.11
CA GLY A 700 -36.67 -16.86 -1.00
C GLY A 700 -37.92 -16.28 -0.30
N PRO A 701 -38.91 -15.77 -1.08
CA PRO A 701 -40.15 -15.25 -0.52
C PRO A 701 -40.89 -16.42 0.14
N MET A 702 -40.97 -16.35 1.47
CA MET A 702 -41.20 -17.52 2.34
C MET A 702 -42.50 -18.24 2.02
N ASP A 703 -42.36 -19.46 1.52
CA ASP A 703 -43.40 -20.46 1.65
C ASP A 703 -43.43 -20.93 3.12
N LYS A 704 -44.53 -20.63 3.82
CA LYS A 704 -44.77 -21.05 5.21
C LYS A 704 -44.54 -22.56 5.36
N GLU A 705 -44.98 -23.34 4.37
CA GLU A 705 -44.98 -24.79 4.40
C GLU A 705 -43.51 -25.30 4.36
N TYR A 706 -42.66 -24.68 3.54
CA TYR A 706 -41.23 -25.00 3.48
C TYR A 706 -40.50 -24.66 4.79
N LEU A 707 -40.73 -23.48 5.37
CA LEU A 707 -40.10 -23.09 6.63
C LEU A 707 -40.46 -24.07 7.76
N ILE A 708 -41.76 -24.41 7.88
CA ILE A 708 -42.23 -25.36 8.89
C ILE A 708 -41.59 -26.73 8.69
N ALA A 709 -41.59 -27.26 7.47
CA ALA A 709 -40.97 -28.55 7.16
C ALA A 709 -39.48 -28.57 7.53
N ARG A 710 -38.76 -27.47 7.30
CA ARG A 710 -37.34 -27.37 7.63
C ARG A 710 -37.07 -27.32 9.14
N LEU A 711 -37.89 -26.59 9.88
CA LEU A 711 -37.80 -26.53 11.35
C LEU A 711 -38.10 -27.91 11.96
N GLU A 712 -39.11 -28.60 11.45
CA GLU A 712 -39.49 -29.95 11.89
C GLU A 712 -38.40 -30.98 11.61
N ASP A 713 -37.79 -30.95 10.42
CA ASP A 713 -36.65 -31.81 10.05
C ASP A 713 -35.47 -31.64 11.03
N LEU A 714 -35.12 -30.40 11.39
CA LEU A 714 -34.05 -30.13 12.34
C LEU A 714 -34.36 -30.62 13.76
N LEU A 715 -35.59 -30.41 14.24
CA LEU A 715 -36.01 -30.90 15.56
C LEU A 715 -36.03 -32.43 15.60
N LYS A 716 -36.52 -33.08 14.54
CA LYS A 716 -36.53 -34.54 14.40
C LYS A 716 -35.12 -35.12 14.39
N LYS A 717 -34.19 -34.55 13.62
CA LYS A 717 -32.77 -34.95 13.62
C LYS A 717 -32.14 -34.82 15.00
N ARG A 718 -32.42 -33.73 15.71
CA ARG A 718 -31.93 -33.52 17.08
C ARG A 718 -32.49 -34.55 18.05
N GLN A 719 -33.76 -34.91 17.93
CA GLN A 719 -34.38 -35.95 18.76
C GLN A 719 -33.76 -37.33 18.49
N GLN A 720 -33.61 -37.71 17.22
CA GLN A 720 -32.98 -38.99 16.84
C GLN A 720 -31.55 -39.10 17.36
N PHE A 721 -30.78 -38.01 17.27
CA PHE A 721 -29.44 -37.94 17.84
C PHE A 721 -29.43 -38.15 19.37
N ARG A 722 -30.35 -37.51 20.10
CA ARG A 722 -30.48 -37.69 21.56
C ARG A 722 -30.79 -39.13 21.94
N GLU A 723 -31.69 -39.78 21.22
CA GLU A 723 -32.06 -41.18 21.46
C GLU A 723 -30.88 -42.14 21.22
N ARG A 724 -30.06 -41.87 20.20
CA ARG A 724 -28.89 -42.70 19.87
C ARG A 724 -27.79 -42.65 20.92
N ILE A 725 -27.45 -41.46 21.42
CA ILE A 725 -26.36 -41.29 22.41
C ILE A 725 -26.59 -42.18 23.64
N TRP A 726 -27.83 -42.28 24.12
CA TRP A 726 -28.14 -43.01 25.36
C TRP A 726 -28.41 -44.51 25.15
N ASN A 727 -28.65 -44.92 23.91
CA ASN A 727 -28.75 -46.33 23.55
C ASN A 727 -27.38 -46.97 23.30
N LEU A 728 -26.28 -46.23 23.51
CA LEU A 728 -24.88 -46.70 23.35
C LEU A 728 -24.62 -47.38 22.00
N LYS A 729 -25.39 -47.02 20.97
CA LYS A 729 -25.15 -47.45 19.59
C LYS A 729 -24.20 -46.48 18.91
N ASP A 730 -23.40 -47.03 18.01
CA ASP A 730 -22.27 -46.41 17.32
C ASP A 730 -22.42 -44.89 17.14
N ILE A 731 -21.67 -44.15 17.94
CA ILE A 731 -21.90 -42.74 18.24
C ILE A 731 -21.46 -41.83 17.05
N ARG A 732 -20.80 -42.41 16.03
CA ARG A 732 -20.23 -41.69 14.89
C ARG A 732 -20.72 -42.26 13.56
N GLN A 733 -21.92 -41.86 13.13
CA GLN A 733 -22.35 -42.03 11.75
C GLN A 733 -22.30 -40.69 10.98
N PRO A 734 -21.81 -40.69 9.72
CA PRO A 734 -21.88 -39.51 8.86
C PRO A 734 -23.35 -39.26 8.46
N ASN A 735 -23.87 -38.04 8.74
CA ASN A 735 -25.26 -37.51 8.59
C ASN A 735 -26.03 -37.24 9.89
N ASP A 736 -25.44 -37.42 11.07
CA ASP A 736 -26.14 -37.15 12.34
C ASP A 736 -26.04 -35.68 12.80
N TYR A 737 -26.97 -35.22 13.66
CA TYR A 737 -26.99 -33.85 14.24
C TYR A 737 -25.66 -33.47 14.96
N ALA A 738 -24.83 -34.47 15.26
CA ALA A 738 -23.50 -34.36 15.84
C ALA A 738 -22.60 -33.28 15.20
N HIS A 739 -22.68 -33.08 13.89
CA HIS A 739 -21.84 -32.10 13.18
C HIS A 739 -22.14 -30.63 13.55
N TYR A 740 -23.29 -30.34 14.18
CA TYR A 740 -23.64 -29.01 14.67
C TYR A 740 -23.09 -28.72 16.09
N LEU A 741 -22.58 -29.73 16.78
CA LEU A 741 -22.07 -29.60 18.14
C LEU A 741 -20.60 -29.20 18.15
N THR A 742 -20.18 -28.48 19.19
CA THR A 742 -18.77 -28.14 19.38
C THR A 742 -18.01 -29.28 20.03
N GLY A 743 -16.69 -29.36 19.85
CA GLY A 743 -15.86 -30.39 20.51
C GLY A 743 -15.95 -30.37 22.05
N LYS A 744 -16.28 -29.23 22.66
CA LYS A 744 -16.54 -29.15 24.11
C LYS A 744 -17.86 -29.82 24.51
N ASP A 745 -18.88 -29.70 23.65
CA ASP A 745 -20.17 -30.37 23.86
C ASP A 745 -20.00 -31.89 23.82
N TRP A 746 -19.13 -32.35 22.92
CA TRP A 746 -18.78 -33.76 22.82
C TRP A 746 -18.10 -34.31 24.06
N ARG A 747 -17.07 -33.63 24.55
CA ARG A 747 -16.35 -34.04 25.78
C ARG A 747 -17.27 -34.07 26.99
N LEU A 748 -18.23 -33.15 27.07
CA LEU A 748 -19.26 -33.19 28.11
C LEU A 748 -20.13 -34.44 27.98
N LEU A 749 -20.63 -34.75 26.78
CA LEU A 749 -21.43 -35.96 26.55
C LEU A 749 -20.66 -37.25 26.88
N GLU A 750 -19.43 -37.40 26.39
CA GLU A 750 -18.57 -38.55 26.70
C GLU A 750 -18.34 -38.70 28.21
N LYS A 751 -18.06 -37.58 28.90
CA LYS A 751 -17.84 -37.60 30.34
C LYS A 751 -19.10 -37.91 31.12
N LEU A 752 -20.27 -37.42 30.68
CA LEU A 752 -21.55 -37.75 31.30
C LEU A 752 -21.82 -39.24 31.19
N VAL A 753 -21.63 -39.84 30.00
CA VAL A 753 -21.76 -41.30 29.81
C VAL A 753 -20.83 -42.03 30.78
N GLN A 754 -19.53 -41.70 30.79
CA GLN A 754 -18.54 -42.37 31.63
C GLN A 754 -18.85 -42.26 33.14
N VAL A 755 -19.23 -41.08 33.61
CA VAL A 755 -19.53 -40.88 35.04
C VAL A 755 -20.81 -41.59 35.43
N MET A 756 -21.84 -41.55 34.56
CA MET A 756 -23.08 -42.30 34.79
C MET A 756 -22.81 -43.80 34.84
N GLU A 757 -22.06 -44.36 33.89
CA GLU A 757 -21.71 -45.78 33.87
C GLU A 757 -20.96 -46.24 35.13
N LYS A 758 -19.96 -45.46 35.57
CA LYS A 758 -19.19 -45.76 36.80
C LYS A 758 -20.03 -45.69 38.08
N ASN A 759 -21.13 -44.93 38.07
CA ASN A 759 -21.95 -44.67 39.26
C ASN A 759 -23.38 -45.22 39.14
N LEU A 760 -23.65 -46.11 38.17
CA LEU A 760 -24.98 -46.67 37.93
C LEU A 760 -25.60 -47.28 39.19
N SER A 761 -24.82 -48.08 39.93
CA SER A 761 -25.23 -48.77 41.16
C SER A 761 -25.42 -47.86 42.37
N ASN A 762 -24.93 -46.62 42.33
CA ASN A 762 -25.05 -45.69 43.46
C ASN A 762 -26.40 -44.97 43.44
N SER A 763 -27.33 -45.39 44.30
CA SER A 763 -28.69 -44.83 44.38
C SER A 763 -28.77 -43.35 44.77
N SER A 764 -27.70 -42.77 45.33
CA SER A 764 -27.61 -41.36 45.72
C SER A 764 -26.86 -40.49 44.71
N PHE A 765 -26.47 -41.05 43.56
CA PHE A 765 -25.73 -40.33 42.52
C PHE A 765 -26.52 -39.15 41.94
N LYS A 766 -25.83 -38.01 41.81
CA LYS A 766 -26.32 -36.77 41.20
C LYS A 766 -25.37 -36.35 40.09
N ILE A 767 -25.92 -36.05 38.91
CA ILE A 767 -25.12 -35.69 37.73
C ILE A 767 -24.41 -34.34 37.92
N GLU A 768 -24.92 -33.53 38.84
CA GLU A 768 -24.37 -32.26 39.26
C GLU A 768 -22.94 -32.38 39.82
N ASN A 769 -22.51 -33.58 40.23
CA ASN A 769 -21.12 -33.85 40.64
C ASN A 769 -20.09 -33.64 39.52
N VAL A 770 -20.52 -33.62 38.25
CA VAL A 770 -19.67 -33.34 37.07
C VAL A 770 -19.51 -31.83 36.82
N MET A 771 -20.26 -30.98 37.52
CA MET A 771 -20.21 -29.53 37.34
C MET A 771 -18.87 -28.84 37.63
N PRO A 772 -18.12 -29.20 38.70
CA PRO A 772 -16.91 -28.45 39.11
C PRO A 772 -15.87 -28.33 38.00
N GLU A 773 -15.83 -29.29 37.09
CA GLU A 773 -14.85 -29.37 36.01
C GLU A 773 -15.29 -28.60 34.74
N MET A 774 -16.51 -28.05 34.72
CA MET A 774 -17.14 -27.48 33.52
C MET A 774 -17.21 -25.94 33.51
N ASN A 775 -16.77 -25.25 34.57
CA ASN A 775 -16.86 -23.77 34.71
C ASN A 775 -18.27 -23.20 34.41
N LEU A 776 -19.31 -23.95 34.79
CA LEU A 776 -20.72 -23.57 34.61
C LEU A 776 -21.39 -23.31 35.97
N SER A 777 -22.31 -22.34 36.02
CA SER A 777 -23.22 -22.21 37.16
C SER A 777 -24.23 -23.37 37.16
N HIS A 778 -24.78 -23.70 38.33
CA HIS A 778 -25.75 -24.79 38.50
C HIS A 778 -26.91 -24.71 37.50
N ILE A 779 -27.53 -23.54 37.37
CA ILE A 779 -28.64 -23.33 36.45
C ILE A 779 -28.21 -23.49 34.98
N ALA A 780 -27.05 -22.96 34.61
CA ALA A 780 -26.54 -23.05 33.24
C ALA A 780 -26.19 -24.50 32.87
N PHE A 781 -25.64 -25.27 33.82
CA PHE A 781 -25.36 -26.69 33.64
C PHE A 781 -26.65 -27.48 33.43
N LEU A 782 -27.66 -27.31 34.28
CA LEU A 782 -28.93 -28.03 34.13
C LEU A 782 -29.62 -27.74 32.79
N LYS A 783 -29.64 -26.47 32.35
CA LYS A 783 -30.17 -26.10 31.03
C LYS A 783 -29.35 -26.68 29.89
N LYS A 784 -28.03 -26.73 30.03
CA LYS A 784 -27.11 -27.34 29.04
C LYS A 784 -27.36 -28.85 28.92
N ILE A 785 -27.52 -29.55 30.03
CA ILE A 785 -27.87 -30.97 30.07
C ILE A 785 -29.21 -31.19 29.38
N LYS A 786 -30.27 -30.48 29.80
CA LYS A 786 -31.60 -30.58 29.18
C LYS A 786 -31.55 -30.30 27.67
N GLY A 787 -30.80 -29.28 27.26
CA GLY A 787 -30.67 -28.91 25.85
C GLY A 787 -29.87 -29.93 25.03
N LEU A 788 -28.85 -30.58 25.59
CA LEU A 788 -28.10 -31.62 24.89
C LEU A 788 -28.86 -32.94 24.86
N THR A 789 -29.42 -33.37 25.99
CA THR A 789 -29.96 -34.74 26.18
C THR A 789 -31.46 -34.84 25.96
N GLY A 790 -32.20 -33.74 26.08
CA GLY A 790 -33.67 -33.72 26.09
C GLY A 790 -34.30 -33.99 27.46
N TYR A 791 -33.50 -34.35 28.47
CA TYR A 791 -33.97 -34.76 29.79
C TYR A 791 -33.44 -33.85 30.90
N THR A 792 -34.22 -33.69 31.97
CA THR A 792 -33.69 -33.12 33.24
C THR A 792 -32.63 -34.06 33.83
N SER A 793 -31.76 -33.57 34.71
CA SER A 793 -30.68 -34.37 35.30
C SER A 793 -31.19 -35.66 35.94
N SER A 794 -32.25 -35.58 36.74
CA SER A 794 -32.90 -36.73 37.38
C SER A 794 -33.52 -37.71 36.39
N LYS A 795 -34.22 -37.20 35.36
CA LYS A 795 -34.84 -38.04 34.33
C LYS A 795 -33.78 -38.72 33.46
N LEU A 796 -32.68 -38.04 33.18
CA LEU A 796 -31.55 -38.60 32.42
C LEU A 796 -30.93 -39.80 33.13
N VAL A 797 -30.61 -39.67 34.42
CA VAL A 797 -30.06 -40.78 35.21
C VAL A 797 -31.04 -41.96 35.23
N ARG A 798 -32.33 -41.68 35.43
CA ARG A 798 -33.38 -42.70 35.38
C ARG A 798 -33.43 -43.42 34.04
N GLU A 799 -33.34 -42.71 32.92
CA GLU A 799 -33.37 -43.34 31.60
C GLU A 799 -32.15 -44.22 31.32
N VAL A 800 -30.96 -43.77 31.71
CA VAL A 800 -29.73 -44.58 31.55
C VAL A 800 -29.81 -45.86 32.40
N ARG A 801 -30.36 -45.79 33.62
CA ARG A 801 -30.60 -46.97 34.45
C ARG A 801 -31.60 -47.94 33.83
N LEU A 802 -32.69 -47.45 33.26
CA LEU A 802 -33.69 -48.28 32.56
C LEU A 802 -33.11 -48.92 31.29
N ASN A 803 -32.34 -48.17 30.48
CA ASN A 803 -31.66 -48.73 29.31
C ASN A 803 -30.69 -49.86 29.71
N LYS A 804 -29.96 -49.71 30.82
CA LYS A 804 -29.08 -50.76 31.33
C LYS A 804 -29.86 -51.96 31.86
N SER A 805 -30.99 -51.74 32.53
CA SER A 805 -31.84 -52.83 33.03
C SER A 805 -32.45 -53.63 31.89
N GLU A 806 -32.84 -52.99 30.79
CA GLU A 806 -33.27 -53.68 29.56
C GLU A 806 -32.18 -54.61 29.03
N ALA A 807 -30.92 -54.16 28.98
CA ALA A 807 -29.81 -55.00 28.53
C ALA A 807 -29.57 -56.20 29.45
N LEU A 808 -29.74 -56.03 30.77
CA LEU A 808 -29.61 -57.12 31.75
C LEU A 808 -30.79 -58.10 31.67
N LEU A 809 -32.01 -57.61 31.48
CA LEU A 809 -33.20 -58.45 31.33
C LEU A 809 -33.11 -59.37 30.10
N LYS A 810 -32.47 -58.91 29.02
CA LYS A 810 -32.29 -59.67 27.77
C LYS A 810 -31.14 -60.68 27.80
N ASN A 811 -30.02 -60.29 28.41
CA ASN A 811 -28.76 -61.02 28.25
C ASN A 811 -28.36 -61.84 29.49
N THR A 812 -29.12 -61.77 30.59
CA THR A 812 -28.77 -62.44 31.86
C THR A 812 -29.99 -63.00 32.59
N ASP A 813 -29.80 -64.11 33.31
CA ASP A 813 -30.81 -64.76 34.15
C ASP A 813 -30.92 -64.17 35.57
N THR A 814 -30.36 -62.97 35.80
CA THR A 814 -30.40 -62.30 37.11
C THR A 814 -31.83 -62.01 37.56
N THR A 815 -32.12 -62.08 38.86
CA THR A 815 -33.49 -61.83 39.35
C THR A 815 -33.86 -60.35 39.24
N ILE A 816 -35.15 -60.03 39.09
CA ILE A 816 -35.62 -58.64 38.94
C ILE A 816 -35.21 -57.74 40.13
N PRO A 817 -35.28 -58.19 41.40
CA PRO A 817 -34.76 -57.42 42.53
C PRO A 817 -33.25 -57.17 42.46
N GLU A 818 -32.45 -58.14 42.02
CA GLU A 818 -31.01 -57.97 41.82
C GLU A 818 -30.72 -56.97 40.71
N ILE A 819 -31.45 -57.01 39.60
CA ILE A 819 -31.32 -56.02 38.51
C ILE A 819 -31.60 -54.61 39.04
N ALA A 820 -32.69 -54.43 39.81
CA ALA A 820 -33.03 -53.13 40.40
C ALA A 820 -31.88 -52.57 41.28
N ASN A 821 -31.22 -53.44 42.05
CA ASN A 821 -30.04 -53.08 42.84
C ASN A 821 -28.81 -52.77 41.97
N ILE A 822 -28.52 -53.59 40.95
CA ILE A 822 -27.37 -53.40 40.04
C ILE A 822 -27.46 -52.06 39.31
N VAL A 823 -28.66 -51.69 38.85
CA VAL A 823 -28.89 -50.40 38.18
C VAL A 823 -29.14 -49.25 39.16
N GLY A 824 -29.06 -49.48 40.47
CA GLY A 824 -29.03 -48.44 41.51
C GLY A 824 -30.37 -47.77 41.80
N PHE A 825 -31.49 -48.46 41.63
CA PHE A 825 -32.78 -47.99 42.18
C PHE A 825 -32.81 -48.21 43.69
N LYS A 826 -33.47 -47.31 44.44
CA LYS A 826 -33.54 -47.40 45.92
C LYS A 826 -34.41 -48.56 46.36
N ASN A 827 -35.60 -48.65 45.76
CA ASN A 827 -36.61 -49.65 46.07
C ASN A 827 -37.09 -50.31 44.77
N LEU A 828 -37.57 -51.55 44.88
CA LEU A 828 -38.09 -52.32 43.74
C LEU A 828 -39.32 -51.66 43.11
N GLU A 829 -40.21 -51.10 43.93
CA GLU A 829 -41.44 -50.43 43.48
C GLU A 829 -41.16 -49.22 42.57
N ASP A 830 -40.12 -48.44 42.90
CA ASP A 830 -39.67 -47.30 42.09
C ASP A 830 -39.16 -47.77 40.72
N TYR A 831 -38.46 -48.90 40.68
CA TYR A 831 -37.95 -49.51 39.46
C TYR A 831 -39.09 -50.01 38.57
N GLU A 832 -40.02 -50.79 39.13
CA GLU A 832 -41.15 -51.35 38.39
C GLU A 832 -42.07 -50.27 37.83
N THR A 833 -42.38 -49.25 38.64
CA THR A 833 -43.16 -48.08 38.20
C THR A 833 -42.44 -47.34 37.08
N ALA A 834 -41.11 -47.18 37.22
CA ALA A 834 -40.32 -46.50 36.21
C ALA A 834 -40.23 -47.24 34.89
N PHE A 835 -40.07 -48.55 34.96
CA PHE A 835 -40.03 -49.44 33.81
C PHE A 835 -41.39 -49.50 33.11
N PHE A 836 -42.48 -49.61 33.89
CA PHE A 836 -43.85 -49.60 33.38
C PHE A 836 -44.19 -48.29 32.67
N MET A 837 -43.82 -47.13 33.25
CA MET A 837 -44.04 -45.83 32.60
C MET A 837 -43.33 -45.69 31.25
N LYS A 838 -42.23 -46.41 31.03
CA LYS A 838 -41.45 -46.36 29.79
C LYS A 838 -41.94 -47.35 28.74
N HIS A 839 -42.24 -48.59 29.14
CA HIS A 839 -42.54 -49.69 28.23
C HIS A 839 -44.01 -50.11 28.20
N ASN A 840 -44.88 -49.50 29.03
CA ASN A 840 -46.26 -49.93 29.27
C ASN A 840 -46.37 -51.42 29.68
N GLN A 841 -45.32 -52.00 30.24
CA GLN A 841 -45.23 -53.41 30.67
C GLN A 841 -44.34 -53.52 31.91
N THR A 842 -44.58 -54.52 32.76
CA THR A 842 -43.72 -54.80 33.93
C THR A 842 -42.41 -55.46 33.49
N PRO A 843 -41.31 -55.32 34.27
CA PRO A 843 -40.03 -55.96 33.94
C PRO A 843 -40.13 -57.48 33.73
N ALA A 844 -40.97 -58.16 34.52
CA ALA A 844 -41.23 -59.60 34.39
C ALA A 844 -41.84 -59.94 33.01
N LYS A 845 -42.94 -59.26 32.67
CA LYS A 845 -43.62 -59.44 31.39
C LYS A 845 -42.73 -59.06 30.20
N TYR A 846 -41.86 -58.06 30.37
CA TYR A 846 -40.91 -57.68 29.34
C TYR A 846 -39.83 -58.75 29.13
N ARG A 847 -39.34 -59.40 30.19
CA ARG A 847 -38.42 -60.54 30.07
C ARG A 847 -39.08 -61.71 29.33
N ASP A 848 -40.30 -62.08 29.72
CA ASP A 848 -41.06 -63.17 29.09
C ASP A 848 -41.37 -62.92 27.61
N ASN A 849 -41.42 -61.66 27.19
CA ASN A 849 -41.65 -61.28 25.79
C ASN A 849 -40.37 -61.23 24.94
N VAL A 850 -39.19 -61.22 25.56
CA VAL A 850 -37.90 -61.07 24.85
C VAL A 850 -37.04 -62.33 24.91
N GLN A 851 -37.23 -63.19 25.92
CA GLN A 851 -36.80 -64.60 25.90
C GLN A 851 -37.76 -65.43 25.06
#